data_AF-A0A2S6WJD7-F1
#
_entry.id   AF-A0A2S6WJD7-F1
#
_cell.length_a   1.000
_cell.length_b   1.000
_cell.length_c   1.000
_cell.angle_alpha   90.00
_cell.angle_beta   90.00
_cell.angle_gamma   90.00
#
_symmetry.space_group_name_H-M   'P 1'
#
loop_
_entity.id
_entity.type
_entity.pdbx_description
1 polymer ?
#
loop_
_entity_poly.entity_id
_entity_poly.type
_entity_poly.pdbx_seq_one_letter_code
_entity_poly.pdbx_strand_id
1 'polypeptide(L)'
;MRPSSRIPRSRRVLLSLLAVLALGATTTAMVPAQETTHTQERPGYQADRTDPADSAAVPAPTKTRPAEVAPGERCEPTRAGSRERRAGAVQACVSMSATPVKSAGRQSLAAASSAASADAAAADDDTASCVITAPGTWKFNRFGYCVNGLTVLYVLKDGNGKEIGTGTLSVTTSALLPAEGTSWEEHVTVTMTGATGAVTSLTAKFRSACSAGCKATKNAPWYGGTLVKGDSRNGRVAYSSTPAAGTQVEFTTSYELYVTAPGAQVTDASASWSNPERIRCDDAVSDTAGTPGPGCVVPSIMPVVTIDATSGAAAVGYRWAQQNLAGGWGQDKPLTRAKSGIADRTARTCGGSEPFQAMPDVVANDSCGTFPFAATHEGGTDGALCAEIVLKDTGGGWAVQQLGDTDLGRSCVRAHVPAADDQAARTQLSDGFANQRVVEAEKFKVEITGATAQPQGACLRTQPDGSLRAGDGWIRNTTAAVDHVNKTTTPDGAGTRAAMAQACLGKNLDTGSDASGDITGWQDAQLFRDTYSPKTGLARCHLIPNILGGKGQVVDGGQDNLVPCWQSGMNTGTPSMRTFELAAQKLVKEDPNFQANDALFYQVTPEYQDATSTIPVGVTMTATVQRADGTSQPLFPEVYITNTKGNTGTLNLGN
;
A
#
# COMPACT_ATOMS: atom_id res chain seq x y z
N MET A 1 -0.79 -41.78 -59.01
CA MET A 1 -0.11 -40.50 -59.35
C MET A 1 -1.03 -39.35 -58.99
N ARG A 2 -0.52 -38.33 -58.28
CA ARG A 2 -1.12 -36.98 -58.19
C ARG A 2 -0.54 -36.11 -59.35
N PRO A 3 -1.01 -34.88 -59.62
CA PRO A 3 -2.17 -34.16 -59.07
C PRO A 3 -3.06 -33.46 -60.13
N SER A 4 -4.05 -32.70 -59.64
CA SER A 4 -4.39 -31.31 -60.07
C SER A 4 -5.73 -31.12 -60.77
N SER A 5 -6.65 -30.35 -60.15
CA SER A 5 -6.91 -28.94 -60.54
C SER A 5 -8.27 -28.38 -60.05
N ARG A 6 -8.29 -27.04 -59.88
CA ARG A 6 -9.43 -26.09 -60.03
C ARG A 6 -10.56 -26.01 -58.99
N ILE A 7 -10.60 -24.83 -58.39
CA ILE A 7 -11.76 -24.11 -57.82
C ILE A 7 -12.80 -23.83 -58.94
N PRO A 8 -14.11 -23.73 -58.64
CA PRO A 8 -14.73 -22.39 -58.79
C PRO A 8 -15.84 -22.03 -57.77
N ARG A 9 -16.08 -20.71 -57.69
CA ARG A 9 -17.15 -20.04 -56.92
C ARG A 9 -18.56 -20.38 -57.41
N SER A 10 -19.55 -20.40 -56.51
CA SER A 10 -20.86 -19.71 -56.65
C SER A 10 -21.68 -19.85 -55.36
N ARG A 11 -22.74 -19.07 -55.02
CA ARG A 11 -23.22 -17.68 -55.31
C ARG A 11 -24.59 -17.55 -54.59
N ARG A 12 -25.12 -16.34 -54.34
CA ARG A 12 -26.51 -16.02 -53.85
C ARG A 12 -26.73 -16.28 -52.34
N VAL A 13 -27.70 -15.70 -51.60
CA VAL A 13 -28.65 -14.54 -51.72
C VAL A 13 -29.20 -14.27 -50.27
N LEU A 14 -29.93 -13.20 -49.88
CA LEU A 14 -29.99 -11.73 -50.09
C LEU A 14 -31.36 -11.25 -49.53
N LEU A 15 -31.45 -10.07 -48.88
CA LEU A 15 -32.66 -9.46 -48.24
C LEU A 15 -33.16 -10.19 -46.97
N SER A 16 -33.88 -9.59 -46.01
CA SER A 16 -34.08 -8.18 -45.57
C SER A 16 -34.96 -8.17 -44.30
N LEU A 17 -34.88 -7.13 -43.45
CA LEU A 17 -35.95 -6.13 -43.18
C LEU A 17 -35.76 -5.37 -41.85
N LEU A 18 -36.07 -4.08 -41.87
CA LEU A 18 -36.33 -3.24 -40.70
C LEU A 18 -37.77 -3.48 -40.17
N ALA A 19 -37.99 -3.22 -38.89
CA ALA A 19 -39.25 -2.65 -38.41
C ALA A 19 -39.00 -1.66 -37.26
N VAL A 20 -39.64 -0.50 -37.33
CA VAL A 20 -39.65 0.57 -36.31
C VAL A 20 -41.01 0.55 -35.60
N LEU A 21 -41.07 0.85 -34.31
CA LEU A 21 -42.30 1.25 -33.61
C LEU A 21 -41.98 2.17 -32.43
N ALA A 22 -42.88 3.12 -32.14
CA ALA A 22 -42.70 4.20 -31.15
C ALA A 22 -44.04 4.68 -30.55
N LEU A 23 -43.96 5.44 -29.44
CA LEU A 23 -45.06 6.03 -28.61
C LEU A 23 -45.95 5.00 -27.86
N GLY A 24 -46.49 5.23 -26.65
CA GLY A 24 -46.49 6.34 -25.66
C GLY A 24 -47.45 5.97 -24.47
N ALA A 25 -47.74 6.77 -23.42
CA ALA A 25 -47.19 8.03 -22.90
C ALA A 25 -47.76 8.34 -21.46
N THR A 26 -47.15 9.32 -20.75
CA THR A 26 -47.69 10.16 -19.62
C THR A 26 -48.24 9.58 -18.29
N THR A 27 -47.75 10.13 -17.17
CA THR A 27 -48.58 10.81 -16.13
C THR A 27 -47.76 11.90 -15.41
N THR A 28 -48.44 12.82 -14.71
CA THR A 28 -47.94 14.15 -14.29
C THR A 28 -47.85 14.34 -12.77
N ALA A 29 -46.91 15.15 -12.30
CA ALA A 29 -47.04 15.93 -11.05
C ALA A 29 -46.28 17.27 -11.16
N MET A 30 -46.88 18.35 -10.66
CA MET A 30 -46.36 19.74 -10.64
C MET A 30 -46.27 20.26 -9.19
N VAL A 31 -45.81 21.52 -9.03
CA VAL A 31 -46.03 22.49 -7.93
C VAL A 31 -44.78 22.78 -7.06
N PRO A 32 -44.40 24.05 -6.82
CA PRO A 32 -44.43 25.23 -7.70
C PRO A 32 -43.08 26.03 -7.67
N ALA A 33 -42.99 27.12 -8.42
CA ALA A 33 -41.95 28.14 -8.21
C ALA A 33 -42.55 29.40 -7.55
N GLN A 34 -41.78 30.10 -6.71
CA GLN A 34 -42.08 31.45 -6.25
C GLN A 34 -41.11 32.46 -6.87
N GLU A 35 -41.64 33.55 -7.43
CA GLU A 35 -40.89 34.71 -7.84
C GLU A 35 -40.56 35.62 -6.64
N THR A 36 -39.36 36.21 -6.62
CA THR A 36 -39.17 37.60 -6.18
C THR A 36 -38.07 38.28 -6.99
N THR A 37 -38.34 39.53 -7.32
CA THR A 37 -37.68 40.43 -8.29
C THR A 37 -36.31 41.02 -7.90
N HIS A 38 -35.50 41.34 -8.93
CA HIS A 38 -34.49 42.40 -9.05
C HIS A 38 -33.36 42.50 -7.98
N THR A 39 -32.09 42.52 -8.37
CA THR A 39 -31.44 43.74 -8.93
C THR A 39 -30.24 43.40 -9.83
N GLN A 40 -29.92 44.30 -10.76
CA GLN A 40 -28.94 44.11 -11.84
C GLN A 40 -27.59 44.77 -11.52
N GLU A 41 -26.53 43.97 -11.33
CA GLU A 41 -25.13 44.42 -11.44
C GLU A 41 -24.29 43.40 -12.23
N ARG A 42 -23.28 43.90 -12.94
CA ARG A 42 -22.30 43.16 -13.76
C ARG A 42 -20.92 43.79 -13.49
N PRO A 43 -19.78 43.11 -13.72
CA PRO A 43 -19.58 41.66 -13.90
C PRO A 43 -18.45 41.10 -13.02
N GLY A 44 -18.48 39.80 -12.70
CA GLY A 44 -17.39 39.08 -12.04
C GLY A 44 -17.06 37.78 -12.75
N TYR A 45 -15.82 37.61 -13.22
CA TYR A 45 -15.34 36.39 -13.88
C TYR A 45 -15.08 35.32 -12.81
N GLN A 46 -16.03 34.41 -12.58
CA GLN A 46 -15.76 33.18 -11.82
C GLN A 46 -15.42 32.06 -12.81
N ALA A 47 -14.20 31.52 -12.69
CA ALA A 47 -13.85 30.27 -13.33
C ALA A 47 -14.60 29.12 -12.65
N ASP A 48 -15.07 28.15 -13.44
CA ASP A 48 -15.61 26.90 -12.90
C ASP A 48 -14.57 26.24 -12.00
N ARG A 49 -15.02 25.90 -10.79
CA ARG A 49 -14.21 25.26 -9.76
C ARG A 49 -14.38 23.76 -9.89
N THR A 50 -13.52 23.12 -10.67
CA THR A 50 -13.32 21.66 -10.58
C THR A 50 -12.78 21.32 -9.20
N ASP A 51 -13.32 20.27 -8.58
CA ASP A 51 -12.93 19.85 -7.24
C ASP A 51 -11.51 19.22 -7.24
N PRO A 52 -10.64 19.60 -6.29
CA PRO A 52 -9.24 19.16 -6.25
C PRO A 52 -9.06 17.74 -5.66
N ALA A 53 -10.06 16.86 -5.83
CA ALA A 53 -10.09 15.52 -5.21
C ALA A 53 -9.53 14.40 -6.11
N ASP A 54 -9.44 14.61 -7.44
CA ASP A 54 -9.04 13.59 -8.41
C ASP A 54 -7.60 13.76 -8.98
N SER A 55 -6.82 14.74 -8.51
CA SER A 55 -5.42 14.87 -8.89
C SER A 55 -4.55 13.87 -8.11
N ALA A 56 -4.18 12.76 -8.74
CA ALA A 56 -3.23 11.79 -8.19
C ALA A 56 -1.89 12.48 -7.85
N ALA A 57 -1.48 12.42 -6.59
CA ALA A 57 -0.27 13.08 -6.11
C ALA A 57 0.99 12.58 -6.86
N VAL A 58 1.75 13.51 -7.45
CA VAL A 58 2.97 13.19 -8.21
C VAL A 58 3.97 12.46 -7.29
N PRO A 59 4.37 11.21 -7.60
CA PRO A 59 5.20 10.42 -6.70
C PRO A 59 6.60 11.01 -6.51
N ALA A 60 7.09 10.93 -5.27
CA ALA A 60 8.38 11.48 -4.87
C ALA A 60 9.54 10.90 -5.71
N PRO A 61 10.61 11.69 -5.96
CA PRO A 61 11.73 11.28 -6.80
C PRO A 61 12.46 10.06 -6.23
N THR A 62 12.52 9.00 -7.03
CA THR A 62 12.99 7.67 -6.64
C THR A 62 14.49 7.44 -6.96
N LYS A 63 15.10 8.33 -7.76
CA LYS A 63 16.51 8.25 -8.16
C LYS A 63 17.12 9.64 -8.29
N THR A 64 18.40 9.77 -7.95
CA THR A 64 19.17 11.02 -8.09
C THR A 64 20.51 10.77 -8.76
N ARG A 65 20.99 11.73 -9.57
CA ARG A 65 22.35 11.70 -10.16
C ARG A 65 22.95 13.11 -10.23
N PRO A 66 24.27 13.28 -10.01
CA PRO A 66 24.92 14.56 -10.26
C PRO A 66 24.74 14.99 -11.72
N ALA A 67 24.65 16.30 -11.97
CA ALA A 67 24.66 16.81 -13.34
C ALA A 67 26.09 16.80 -13.91
N GLU A 68 26.24 16.13 -15.06
CA GLU A 68 27.44 16.26 -15.89
C GLU A 68 27.39 17.59 -16.63
N VAL A 69 28.35 18.46 -16.33
CA VAL A 69 28.52 19.78 -16.95
C VAL A 69 29.82 19.78 -17.73
N ALA A 70 29.85 20.44 -18.90
CA ALA A 70 31.06 20.49 -19.71
C ALA A 70 32.21 21.18 -18.94
N PRO A 71 33.35 20.51 -18.68
CA PRO A 71 34.42 21.09 -17.89
C PRO A 71 35.20 22.14 -18.67
N GLY A 72 35.57 23.23 -17.99
CA GLY A 72 36.45 24.27 -18.49
C GLY A 72 35.86 25.67 -18.45
N GLU A 73 36.73 26.66 -18.31
CA GLU A 73 36.39 28.07 -18.49
C GLU A 73 36.52 28.43 -19.98
N ARG A 74 35.45 28.92 -20.60
CA ARG A 74 35.45 29.42 -21.99
C ARG A 74 35.58 30.93 -21.99
N CYS A 75 36.69 31.45 -22.52
CA CYS A 75 36.95 32.89 -22.59
C CYS A 75 36.91 33.42 -24.02
N GLU A 76 36.14 34.48 -24.25
CA GLU A 76 36.07 35.21 -25.52
C GLU A 76 36.56 36.67 -25.34
N PRO A 77 37.16 37.31 -26.36
CA PRO A 77 37.50 38.73 -26.31
C PRO A 77 36.25 39.62 -26.18
N THR A 78 36.27 40.60 -25.29
CA THR A 78 35.17 41.58 -25.17
C THR A 78 35.05 42.43 -26.43
N ARG A 79 33.81 42.59 -26.93
CA ARG A 79 33.53 43.38 -28.15
C ARG A 79 34.06 44.81 -28.04
N ALA A 80 34.79 45.26 -29.06
CA ALA A 80 35.28 46.63 -29.14
C ALA A 80 34.13 47.65 -29.00
N GLY A 81 34.33 48.66 -28.15
CA GLY A 81 33.35 49.71 -27.88
C GLY A 81 32.24 49.36 -26.88
N SER A 82 32.16 48.11 -26.39
CA SER A 82 31.18 47.69 -25.37
C SER A 82 31.42 48.38 -24.02
N ARG A 83 30.43 48.34 -23.12
CA ARG A 83 30.55 48.93 -21.77
C ARG A 83 31.68 48.26 -20.98
N GLU A 84 31.83 46.96 -21.14
CA GLU A 84 32.82 46.12 -20.46
C GLU A 84 34.22 46.48 -20.94
N ARG A 85 34.40 46.69 -22.25
CA ARG A 85 35.66 47.16 -22.82
C ARG A 85 36.02 48.57 -22.36
N ARG A 86 35.03 49.45 -22.14
CA ARG A 86 35.24 50.78 -21.51
C ARG A 86 35.56 50.69 -20.01
N ALA A 87 35.07 49.65 -19.34
CA ALA A 87 35.39 49.34 -17.93
C ALA A 87 36.75 48.61 -17.76
N GLY A 88 37.51 48.41 -18.84
CA GLY A 88 38.84 47.80 -18.82
C GLY A 88 38.87 46.28 -19.08
N ALA A 89 37.73 45.64 -19.31
CA ALA A 89 37.68 44.20 -19.63
C ALA A 89 38.27 43.95 -21.03
N VAL A 90 39.18 42.99 -21.18
CA VAL A 90 39.64 42.51 -22.49
C VAL A 90 39.06 41.15 -22.86
N GLN A 91 38.66 40.36 -21.86
CA GLN A 91 38.08 39.02 -21.99
C GLN A 91 36.84 38.87 -21.11
N ALA A 92 35.88 38.08 -21.59
CA ALA A 92 34.73 37.59 -20.86
C ALA A 92 34.81 36.07 -20.81
N CYS A 93 34.74 35.50 -19.61
CA CYS A 93 34.90 34.08 -19.37
C CYS A 93 33.64 33.49 -18.74
N VAL A 94 33.25 32.28 -19.16
CA VAL A 94 32.10 31.56 -18.61
C VAL A 94 32.51 30.15 -18.18
N SER A 95 32.01 29.73 -17.02
CA SER A 95 32.17 28.38 -16.49
C SER A 95 30.85 27.89 -15.90
N MET A 96 30.68 26.56 -15.85
CA MET A 96 29.50 25.91 -15.29
C MET A 96 29.90 24.95 -14.17
N SER A 97 29.07 24.87 -13.13
CA SER A 97 29.30 24.03 -11.96
C SER A 97 27.99 23.43 -11.44
N ALA A 98 28.03 22.13 -11.09
CA ALA A 98 26.98 21.48 -10.30
C ALA A 98 27.08 21.80 -8.78
N THR A 99 28.16 22.44 -8.33
CA THR A 99 28.29 22.93 -6.95
C THR A 99 28.02 24.44 -6.87
N PRO A 100 27.25 24.92 -5.87
CA PRO A 100 27.08 26.35 -5.65
C PRO A 100 28.43 27.04 -5.47
N VAL A 101 28.65 28.14 -6.21
CA VAL A 101 29.87 28.93 -6.07
C VAL A 101 29.92 29.51 -4.65
N LYS A 102 30.89 29.06 -3.84
CA LYS A 102 31.25 29.75 -2.60
C LYS A 102 31.69 31.16 -2.96
N SER A 103 30.85 32.15 -2.67
CA SER A 103 31.24 33.55 -2.81
C SER A 103 32.53 33.78 -2.03
N ALA A 104 33.55 34.33 -2.70
CA ALA A 104 34.82 34.71 -2.08
C ALA A 104 34.64 35.99 -1.22
N GLY A 105 33.80 35.88 -0.19
CA GLY A 105 33.60 36.93 0.80
C GLY A 105 34.77 36.96 1.78
N ARG A 106 35.40 38.13 1.93
CA ARG A 106 36.06 38.49 3.19
C ARG A 106 35.10 38.18 4.35
N GLN A 107 35.62 37.57 5.42
CA GLN A 107 34.83 37.28 6.62
C GLN A 107 34.22 38.56 7.19
N SER A 108 32.95 38.81 6.87
CA SER A 108 32.10 39.73 7.60
C SER A 108 31.42 38.93 8.69
N LEU A 109 31.76 39.20 9.95
CA LEU A 109 31.11 38.64 11.13
C LEU A 109 29.71 39.24 11.26
N ALA A 110 28.76 38.68 10.51
CA ALA A 110 27.33 38.94 10.63
C ALA A 110 26.58 37.61 10.51
N ALA A 111 26.73 36.76 11.52
CA ALA A 111 25.79 35.65 11.74
C ALA A 111 24.43 36.23 12.15
N ALA A 112 23.36 35.47 11.89
CA ALA A 112 21.95 35.83 12.08
C ALA A 112 21.40 36.94 11.16
N SER A 113 20.91 36.53 9.98
CA SER A 113 19.57 36.89 9.42
C SER A 113 19.47 36.55 7.92
N SER A 114 19.10 35.31 7.59
CA SER A 114 18.74 34.93 6.20
C SER A 114 17.73 33.78 6.15
N ALA A 115 16.65 33.91 6.93
CA ALA A 115 15.43 33.11 6.78
C ALA A 115 14.33 34.01 6.17
N ALA A 116 14.54 34.46 4.93
CA ALA A 116 13.63 35.38 4.23
C ALA A 116 13.85 35.42 2.70
N SER A 117 13.70 34.28 2.02
CA SER A 117 13.42 34.22 0.57
C SER A 117 13.05 32.79 0.15
N ALA A 118 12.00 32.25 0.80
CA ALA A 118 11.38 30.97 0.46
C ALA A 118 10.01 31.12 -0.24
N ASP A 119 9.40 32.32 -0.16
CA ASP A 119 8.06 32.59 -0.69
C ASP A 119 8.09 33.28 -2.06
N ALA A 120 8.27 32.48 -3.12
CA ALA A 120 7.96 32.85 -4.51
C ALA A 120 7.84 31.61 -5.42
N ALA A 121 7.16 30.56 -4.96
CA ALA A 121 6.90 29.35 -5.74
C ALA A 121 5.51 28.76 -5.41
N ALA A 122 4.47 29.58 -5.54
CA ALA A 122 3.08 29.13 -5.43
C ALA A 122 2.54 28.73 -6.81
N ALA A 123 2.10 27.47 -6.91
CA ALA A 123 1.18 26.90 -7.90
C ALA A 123 1.48 27.11 -9.41
N ASP A 124 2.00 26.06 -10.04
CA ASP A 124 1.52 25.57 -11.34
C ASP A 124 1.50 24.03 -11.24
N ASP A 125 0.32 23.41 -11.37
CA ASP A 125 0.03 22.00 -10.97
C ASP A 125 0.55 20.95 -11.98
N ASP A 126 1.44 21.42 -12.87
CA ASP A 126 1.96 20.76 -14.07
C ASP A 126 3.50 20.56 -13.97
N THR A 127 4.03 20.57 -12.74
CA THR A 127 5.47 20.42 -12.46
C THR A 127 5.78 19.13 -11.72
N ALA A 128 6.69 18.32 -12.26
CA ALA A 128 7.27 17.20 -11.52
C ALA A 128 7.87 17.73 -10.21
N SER A 129 7.47 17.19 -9.05
CA SER A 129 7.72 17.86 -7.76
C SER A 129 9.22 17.95 -7.41
N CYS A 130 9.83 19.10 -7.71
CA CYS A 130 11.25 19.36 -7.49
C CYS A 130 11.53 19.81 -6.06
N VAL A 131 11.10 19.00 -5.08
CA VAL A 131 11.39 19.25 -3.65
C VAL A 131 12.90 19.37 -3.45
N ILE A 132 13.35 20.50 -2.90
CA ILE A 132 14.75 20.92 -2.90
C ILE A 132 15.50 20.19 -1.77
N THR A 133 16.53 19.39 -2.09
CA THR A 133 17.41 18.78 -1.06
C THR A 133 18.91 18.78 -1.42
N ALA A 134 19.28 18.83 -2.70
CA ALA A 134 20.68 18.89 -3.15
C ALA A 134 20.80 19.69 -4.47
N PRO A 135 21.48 20.85 -4.47
CA PRO A 135 21.82 21.59 -5.69
C PRO A 135 22.65 20.77 -6.68
N GLY A 136 22.53 21.08 -7.98
CA GLY A 136 23.24 20.45 -9.09
C GLY A 136 22.99 18.95 -9.28
N THR A 137 21.93 18.43 -8.66
CA THR A 137 21.56 17.02 -8.68
C THR A 137 20.27 16.86 -9.47
N TRP A 138 20.31 16.05 -10.53
CA TRP A 138 19.10 15.59 -11.21
C TRP A 138 18.29 14.67 -10.30
N LYS A 139 16.98 14.80 -10.36
CA LYS A 139 15.97 13.98 -9.68
C LYS A 139 15.04 13.37 -10.72
N PHE A 140 14.70 12.10 -10.52
CA PHE A 140 13.88 11.32 -11.46
C PHE A 140 12.80 10.56 -10.70
N ASN A 141 11.59 10.55 -11.26
CA ASN A 141 10.62 9.49 -11.08
C ASN A 141 10.33 8.88 -12.47
N ARG A 142 9.39 7.94 -12.58
CA ARG A 142 9.17 7.22 -13.85
C ARG A 142 8.59 8.11 -14.96
N PHE A 143 7.85 9.15 -14.61
CA PHE A 143 7.13 10.05 -15.52
C PHE A 143 7.61 11.50 -15.41
N GLY A 144 8.85 11.73 -14.98
CA GLY A 144 9.31 13.08 -14.75
C GLY A 144 10.75 13.18 -14.31
N TYR A 145 11.36 14.31 -14.65
CA TYR A 145 12.75 14.60 -14.36
C TYR A 145 12.94 16.09 -14.06
N CYS A 146 13.87 16.43 -13.16
CA CYS A 146 14.30 17.82 -13.00
C CYS A 146 15.69 17.98 -12.39
N VAL A 147 16.28 19.15 -12.60
CA VAL A 147 17.54 19.58 -11.97
C VAL A 147 17.40 21.03 -11.51
N ASN A 148 17.97 21.35 -10.35
CA ASN A 148 17.98 22.70 -9.76
C ASN A 148 19.40 23.01 -9.26
N GLY A 149 19.78 24.29 -9.26
CA GLY A 149 21.01 24.76 -8.62
C GLY A 149 22.28 24.60 -9.46
N LEU A 150 22.13 24.32 -10.75
CA LEU A 150 23.22 24.42 -11.71
C LEU A 150 23.67 25.87 -11.77
N THR A 151 24.94 26.12 -11.47
CA THR A 151 25.48 27.47 -11.40
C THR A 151 26.31 27.78 -12.64
N VAL A 152 26.02 28.90 -13.31
CA VAL A 152 26.84 29.44 -14.40
C VAL A 152 27.48 30.74 -13.92
N LEU A 153 28.81 30.78 -13.94
CA LEU A 153 29.61 31.92 -13.51
C LEU A 153 30.19 32.64 -14.73
N TYR A 154 29.87 33.92 -14.87
CA TYR A 154 30.38 34.85 -15.86
C TYR A 154 31.42 35.77 -15.19
N VAL A 155 32.61 35.92 -15.77
CA VAL A 155 33.73 36.71 -15.23
C VAL A 155 34.27 37.65 -16.30
N LEU A 156 34.45 38.94 -15.96
CA LEU A 156 35.19 39.89 -16.79
C LEU A 156 36.64 40.00 -16.30
N LYS A 157 37.60 39.86 -17.22
CA LYS A 157 39.04 39.95 -16.93
C LYS A 157 39.69 41.11 -17.68
N ASP A 158 40.58 41.84 -17.01
CA ASP A 158 41.35 42.95 -17.58
C ASP A 158 42.56 42.47 -18.40
N GLY A 159 43.34 43.41 -18.94
CA GLY A 159 44.54 43.14 -19.75
C GLY A 159 45.62 42.30 -19.07
N ASN A 160 45.58 42.16 -17.75
CA ASN A 160 46.51 41.36 -16.94
C ASN A 160 45.88 40.04 -16.48
N GLY A 161 44.67 39.70 -16.96
CA GLY A 161 43.90 38.53 -16.52
C GLY A 161 43.21 38.71 -15.17
N LYS A 162 43.24 39.89 -14.56
CA LYS A 162 42.63 40.15 -13.24
C LYS A 162 41.12 40.30 -13.38
N GLU A 163 40.38 39.66 -12.48
CA GLU A 163 38.92 39.80 -12.41
C GLU A 163 38.51 41.22 -12.02
N ILE A 164 37.59 41.80 -12.79
CA ILE A 164 37.04 43.15 -12.55
C ILE A 164 35.50 43.17 -12.41
N GLY A 165 34.85 42.02 -12.53
CA GLY A 165 33.44 41.85 -12.21
C GLY A 165 32.96 40.43 -12.48
N THR A 166 31.96 39.98 -11.72
CA THR A 166 31.37 38.64 -11.84
C THR A 166 29.85 38.69 -11.86
N GLY A 167 29.24 37.79 -12.63
CA GLY A 167 27.80 37.55 -12.64
C GLY A 167 27.52 36.07 -12.42
N THR A 168 26.50 35.74 -11.63
CA THR A 168 26.16 34.36 -11.29
C THR A 168 24.72 34.10 -11.67
N LEU A 169 24.50 33.05 -12.47
CA LEU A 169 23.18 32.55 -12.83
C LEU A 169 22.96 31.19 -12.16
N SER A 170 21.73 30.96 -11.67
CA SER A 170 21.24 29.65 -11.26
C SER A 170 20.26 29.15 -12.32
N VAL A 171 20.38 27.89 -12.72
CA VAL A 171 19.51 27.24 -13.72
C VAL A 171 18.74 26.10 -13.05
N THR A 172 17.44 26.04 -13.36
CA THR A 172 16.53 24.95 -13.01
C THR A 172 15.78 24.51 -14.26
N THR A 173 15.66 23.20 -14.49
CA THR A 173 14.79 22.64 -15.53
C THR A 173 13.98 21.47 -15.00
N SER A 174 12.74 21.29 -15.50
CA SER A 174 11.81 20.27 -15.03
C SER A 174 10.79 19.88 -16.10
N ALA A 175 10.51 18.59 -16.25
CA ALA A 175 9.49 18.09 -17.18
C ALA A 175 8.67 16.95 -16.56
N LEU A 176 7.41 16.85 -16.98
CA LEU A 176 6.60 15.64 -16.88
C LEU A 176 6.62 14.91 -18.23
N LEU A 177 6.68 13.60 -18.19
CA LEU A 177 6.60 12.72 -19.36
C LEU A 177 5.17 12.15 -19.46
N PRO A 178 4.52 12.24 -20.63
CA PRO A 178 3.17 11.73 -20.82
C PRO A 178 3.12 10.20 -20.74
N ALA A 179 2.22 9.68 -19.89
CA ALA A 179 1.85 8.26 -19.92
C ALA A 179 1.10 7.91 -21.23
N GLU A 180 0.37 8.88 -21.81
CA GLU A 180 -0.30 8.82 -23.11
C GLU A 180 0.04 10.05 -23.95
N GLY A 181 0.44 9.83 -25.21
CA GLY A 181 1.01 10.84 -26.10
C GLY A 181 2.54 10.86 -26.03
N THR A 182 3.20 11.36 -27.08
CA THR A 182 4.68 11.34 -27.21
C THR A 182 5.29 12.73 -27.38
N SER A 183 4.55 13.77 -27.00
CA SER A 183 5.03 15.16 -26.99
C SER A 183 4.89 15.73 -25.59
N TRP A 184 5.90 16.48 -25.13
CA TRP A 184 5.94 17.05 -23.79
C TRP A 184 6.69 18.38 -23.77
N GLU A 185 6.46 19.15 -22.72
CA GLU A 185 7.17 20.38 -22.45
C GLU A 185 8.14 20.22 -21.27
N GLU A 186 9.25 20.94 -21.33
CA GLU A 186 10.17 21.10 -20.22
C GLU A 186 10.21 22.59 -19.84
N HIS A 187 9.90 22.88 -18.59
CA HIS A 187 10.00 24.21 -18.03
C HIS A 187 11.46 24.51 -17.68
N VAL A 188 11.91 25.71 -18.03
CA VAL A 188 13.29 26.18 -17.85
C VAL A 188 13.23 27.51 -17.11
N THR A 189 14.03 27.67 -16.06
CA THR A 189 14.17 28.92 -15.30
C THR A 189 15.64 29.25 -15.12
N VAL A 190 16.03 30.49 -15.45
CA VAL A 190 17.38 31.03 -15.26
C VAL A 190 17.29 32.31 -14.44
N THR A 191 17.88 32.32 -13.25
CA THR A 191 17.83 33.44 -12.28
C THR A 191 19.21 34.02 -12.05
N MET A 192 19.36 35.34 -12.11
CA MET A 192 20.64 35.99 -11.79
C MET A 192 20.78 36.22 -10.29
N THR A 193 21.55 35.36 -9.62
CA THR A 193 21.71 35.35 -8.16
C THR A 193 22.83 36.27 -7.67
N GLY A 194 23.82 36.56 -8.51
CA GLY A 194 25.01 37.36 -8.15
C GLY A 194 25.42 38.36 -9.24
N ALA A 195 25.90 39.53 -8.81
CA ALA A 195 26.47 40.58 -9.65
C ALA A 195 27.53 41.35 -8.84
N THR A 196 28.73 41.57 -9.37
CA THR A 196 29.81 42.34 -8.73
C THR A 196 30.65 43.13 -9.75
N GLY A 197 31.26 44.22 -9.30
CA GLY A 197 32.20 45.02 -10.08
C GLY A 197 31.60 45.58 -11.37
N ALA A 198 32.30 45.38 -12.49
CA ALA A 198 31.83 45.81 -13.81
C ALA A 198 30.57 45.05 -14.30
N VAL A 199 30.28 43.85 -13.77
CA VAL A 199 29.10 43.07 -14.14
C VAL A 199 27.92 43.49 -13.26
N THR A 200 26.94 44.14 -13.89
CA THR A 200 25.70 44.62 -13.22
C THR A 200 24.43 44.04 -13.85
N SER A 201 24.55 43.44 -15.03
CA SER A 201 23.49 42.76 -15.76
C SER A 201 24.12 41.80 -16.77
N LEU A 202 23.36 40.76 -17.13
CA LEU A 202 23.72 39.79 -18.17
C LEU A 202 22.60 39.69 -19.20
N THR A 203 22.86 39.04 -20.32
CA THR A 203 21.87 38.58 -21.29
C THR A 203 22.00 37.07 -21.43
N ALA A 204 20.89 36.36 -21.31
CA ALA A 204 20.85 34.91 -21.38
C ALA A 204 19.96 34.45 -22.54
N LYS A 205 20.45 33.48 -23.33
CA LYS A 205 19.70 32.75 -24.35
C LYS A 205 19.88 31.26 -24.10
N PHE A 206 18.81 30.50 -24.20
CA PHE A 206 18.81 29.06 -23.96
C PHE A 206 18.52 28.30 -25.25
N ARG A 207 19.15 27.13 -25.42
CA ARG A 207 18.77 26.15 -26.43
C ARG A 207 18.69 24.76 -25.84
N SER A 208 17.70 23.99 -26.27
CA SER A 208 17.63 22.55 -26.05
C SER A 208 17.81 21.76 -27.35
N ALA A 209 18.26 20.53 -27.19
CA ALA A 209 18.28 19.50 -28.22
C ALA A 209 17.96 18.14 -27.58
N CYS A 210 17.88 17.11 -28.42
CA CYS A 210 17.82 15.71 -27.98
C CYS A 210 18.50 14.81 -29.03
N SER A 211 18.88 13.61 -28.62
CA SER A 211 19.51 12.62 -29.51
C SER A 211 18.49 12.01 -30.50
N ALA A 212 19.00 11.21 -31.44
CA ALA A 212 18.17 10.46 -32.39
C ALA A 212 17.03 9.69 -31.69
N GLY A 213 15.84 9.69 -32.30
CA GLY A 213 14.60 9.19 -31.69
C GLY A 213 13.71 10.28 -31.09
N CYS A 214 14.23 11.51 -30.92
CA CYS A 214 13.48 12.67 -30.47
C CYS A 214 13.71 13.89 -31.40
N LYS A 215 12.74 14.82 -31.39
CA LYS A 215 12.82 16.13 -32.03
C LYS A 215 12.48 17.21 -31.00
N ALA A 216 13.37 18.18 -30.78
CA ALA A 216 13.04 19.41 -30.08
C ALA A 216 12.18 20.30 -31.01
N THR A 217 10.86 20.31 -30.79
CA THR A 217 9.88 21.05 -31.60
C THR A 217 9.88 22.54 -31.30
N LYS A 218 10.18 22.93 -30.06
CA LYS A 218 10.46 24.30 -29.64
C LYS A 218 11.77 24.31 -28.86
N ASN A 219 12.87 24.61 -29.53
CA ASN A 219 14.22 24.48 -28.98
C ASN A 219 14.72 25.68 -28.16
N ALA A 220 13.96 26.77 -28.07
CA ALA A 220 14.33 27.93 -27.26
C ALA A 220 13.09 28.52 -26.57
N PRO A 221 13.11 28.73 -25.24
CA PRO A 221 12.03 29.36 -24.51
C PRO A 221 12.11 30.89 -24.60
N TRP A 222 13.31 31.44 -24.75
CA TRP A 222 13.60 32.85 -25.02
C TRP A 222 14.90 33.01 -25.83
N TYR A 223 14.99 34.06 -26.65
CA TYR A 223 16.13 34.33 -27.54
C TYR A 223 17.07 35.43 -27.03
N GLY A 224 16.95 35.83 -25.76
CA GLY A 224 17.75 36.88 -25.13
C GLY A 224 16.98 37.60 -24.03
N GLY A 225 17.44 38.81 -23.69
CA GLY A 225 16.83 39.68 -22.68
C GLY A 225 17.79 39.93 -21.50
N THR A 226 17.80 41.17 -21.02
CA THR A 226 18.64 41.60 -19.89
C THR A 226 18.14 41.00 -18.59
N LEU A 227 19.04 40.46 -17.77
CA LEU A 227 18.83 40.04 -16.38
C LEU A 227 19.65 40.98 -15.48
N VAL A 228 19.07 41.53 -14.42
CA VAL A 228 19.81 42.09 -13.27
C VAL A 228 19.74 41.13 -12.07
N LYS A 229 20.56 41.37 -11.04
CA LYS A 229 20.54 40.55 -9.82
C LYS A 229 19.13 40.55 -9.19
N GLY A 230 18.55 39.36 -9.04
CA GLY A 230 17.18 39.14 -8.57
C GLY A 230 16.19 38.77 -9.68
N ASP A 231 16.48 39.09 -10.94
CA ASP A 231 15.61 38.73 -12.06
C ASP A 231 15.69 37.24 -12.41
N SER A 232 14.59 36.71 -12.95
CA SER A 232 14.55 35.42 -13.63
C SER A 232 14.06 35.53 -15.08
N ARG A 233 14.39 34.54 -15.91
CA ARG A 233 13.75 34.26 -17.20
C ARG A 233 13.20 32.84 -17.14
N ASN A 234 11.91 32.73 -17.44
CA ASN A 234 11.10 31.53 -17.31
C ASN A 234 10.44 31.22 -18.65
N GLY A 235 10.08 29.96 -18.89
CA GLY A 235 9.45 29.54 -20.14
C GLY A 235 9.69 28.07 -20.48
N ARG A 236 8.98 27.58 -21.50
CA ARG A 236 8.94 26.16 -21.85
C ARG A 236 9.63 25.87 -23.18
N VAL A 237 10.43 24.81 -23.24
CA VAL A 237 10.84 24.14 -24.49
C VAL A 237 9.95 22.92 -24.72
N ALA A 238 9.83 22.46 -25.96
CA ALA A 238 8.96 21.34 -26.31
C ALA A 238 9.70 20.29 -27.13
N TYR A 239 9.31 19.04 -26.91
CA TYR A 239 9.87 17.86 -27.56
C TYR A 239 8.75 16.96 -28.10
N SER A 240 9.10 16.15 -29.10
CA SER A 240 8.24 15.08 -29.62
C SER A 240 9.05 13.86 -30.02
N SER A 241 8.51 12.67 -29.79
CA SER A 241 9.00 11.41 -30.34
C SER A 241 7.91 10.71 -31.16
N THR A 242 8.29 9.83 -32.08
CA THR A 242 7.36 9.07 -32.92
C THR A 242 7.85 7.62 -33.06
N PRO A 243 7.73 6.79 -32.01
CA PRO A 243 7.98 5.35 -32.12
C PRO A 243 7.04 4.73 -33.16
N ALA A 244 7.50 3.69 -33.86
CA ALA A 244 6.62 2.88 -34.70
C ALA A 244 5.73 1.98 -33.82
N ALA A 245 4.59 1.55 -34.35
CA ALA A 245 3.64 0.74 -33.59
C ALA A 245 4.28 -0.56 -33.07
N GLY A 246 4.06 -0.87 -31.79
CA GLY A 246 4.70 -2.02 -31.12
C GLY A 246 6.20 -1.89 -30.83
N THR A 247 6.81 -0.71 -31.04
CA THR A 247 8.26 -0.48 -30.85
C THR A 247 8.57 0.54 -29.75
N GLN A 248 9.84 0.68 -29.40
CA GLN A 248 10.34 1.70 -28.47
C GLN A 248 11.56 2.42 -29.06
N VAL A 249 11.73 3.69 -28.70
CA VAL A 249 12.92 4.49 -28.99
C VAL A 249 13.43 5.12 -27.70
N GLU A 250 14.75 5.16 -27.54
CA GLU A 250 15.41 5.77 -26.39
C GLU A 250 16.32 6.92 -26.83
N PHE A 251 16.29 8.01 -26.08
CA PHE A 251 17.08 9.22 -26.37
C PHE A 251 17.42 9.96 -25.06
N THR A 252 18.32 10.94 -25.14
CA THR A 252 18.59 11.90 -24.06
C THR A 252 18.31 13.32 -24.52
N THR A 253 18.06 14.22 -23.58
CA THR A 253 17.98 15.67 -23.80
C THR A 253 19.31 16.35 -23.47
N SER A 254 19.63 17.42 -24.19
CA SER A 254 20.82 18.25 -23.97
C SER A 254 20.50 19.73 -24.07
N TYR A 255 21.33 20.55 -23.42
CA TYR A 255 21.02 21.95 -23.16
C TYR A 255 22.27 22.82 -23.29
N GLU A 256 22.07 24.03 -23.80
CA GLU A 256 23.09 25.06 -23.99
C GLU A 256 22.58 26.40 -23.46
N LEU A 257 23.37 27.06 -22.61
CA LEU A 257 23.15 28.43 -22.19
C LEU A 257 24.23 29.35 -22.77
N TYR A 258 23.78 30.42 -23.40
CA TYR A 258 24.58 31.46 -24.02
C TYR A 258 24.48 32.70 -23.12
N VAL A 259 25.61 33.19 -22.60
CA VAL A 259 25.64 34.28 -21.60
C VAL A 259 26.59 35.39 -22.04
N THR A 260 26.05 36.61 -22.20
CA THR A 260 26.83 37.82 -22.53
C THR A 260 26.53 38.99 -21.61
N ALA A 261 27.36 40.03 -21.71
CA ALA A 261 26.96 41.39 -21.39
C ALA A 261 25.85 41.91 -22.33
N PRO A 262 24.98 42.83 -21.88
CA PRO A 262 23.94 43.42 -22.72
C PRO A 262 24.46 44.02 -24.03
N GLY A 263 23.84 43.65 -25.15
CA GLY A 263 24.20 44.13 -26.49
C GLY A 263 25.39 43.42 -27.16
N ALA A 264 26.05 42.49 -26.47
CA ALA A 264 27.03 41.61 -27.09
C ALA A 264 26.37 40.33 -27.65
N GLN A 265 26.76 39.96 -28.88
CA GLN A 265 26.31 38.73 -29.54
C GLN A 265 27.21 37.57 -29.10
N VAL A 266 26.62 36.53 -28.50
CA VAL A 266 27.29 35.23 -28.32
C VAL A 266 27.07 34.40 -29.59
N THR A 267 28.14 33.88 -30.18
CA THR A 267 28.03 32.88 -31.25
C THR A 267 28.06 31.44 -30.73
N ASP A 268 28.86 31.14 -29.71
CA ASP A 268 29.08 29.78 -29.20
C ASP A 268 28.48 29.53 -27.81
N ALA A 269 28.07 28.30 -27.52
CA ALA A 269 27.49 27.95 -26.22
C ALA A 269 28.49 28.18 -25.07
N SER A 270 28.07 28.97 -24.08
CA SER A 270 28.92 29.40 -22.96
C SER A 270 28.92 28.41 -21.79
N ALA A 271 27.83 27.64 -21.65
CA ALA A 271 27.68 26.55 -20.70
C ALA A 271 26.79 25.44 -21.32
N SER A 272 27.07 24.17 -21.05
CA SER A 272 26.26 23.05 -21.53
C SER A 272 26.21 21.87 -20.57
N TRP A 273 25.09 21.17 -20.58
CA TRP A 273 24.80 19.99 -19.77
C TRP A 273 23.79 19.08 -20.49
N SER A 274 23.60 17.87 -19.97
CA SER A 274 22.62 16.91 -20.48
C SER A 274 21.85 16.25 -19.36
N ASN A 275 20.72 15.63 -19.73
CA ASN A 275 20.04 14.67 -18.87
C ASN A 275 20.84 13.34 -18.89
N PRO A 276 21.35 12.85 -17.74
CA PRO A 276 22.14 11.62 -17.65
C PRO A 276 21.29 10.34 -17.73
N GLU A 277 19.97 10.46 -17.69
CA GLU A 277 19.04 9.36 -17.90
C GLU A 277 18.45 9.39 -19.31
N ARG A 278 18.20 8.20 -19.86
CA ARG A 278 17.45 8.06 -21.10
C ARG A 278 15.98 8.32 -20.82
N ILE A 279 15.30 8.86 -21.82
CA ILE A 279 13.85 8.87 -21.95
C ILE A 279 13.53 7.80 -22.99
N ARG A 280 12.61 6.89 -22.67
CA ARG A 280 12.04 5.92 -23.61
C ARG A 280 10.66 6.45 -24.01
N CYS A 281 10.40 6.58 -25.30
CA CYS A 281 9.03 6.66 -25.80
C CYS A 281 8.71 5.39 -26.59
N ASP A 282 7.53 4.82 -26.36
CA ASP A 282 7.17 3.51 -26.88
C ASP A 282 5.69 3.42 -27.25
N ASP A 283 5.37 2.48 -28.13
CA ASP A 283 4.02 1.95 -28.42
C ASP A 283 3.96 0.43 -28.13
N ALA A 284 4.81 -0.03 -27.20
CA ALA A 284 5.08 -1.45 -26.99
C ALA A 284 4.27 -2.07 -25.83
N VAL A 285 3.61 -1.24 -25.03
CA VAL A 285 2.84 -1.65 -23.84
C VAL A 285 1.57 -2.43 -24.22
N SER A 286 0.87 -2.00 -25.28
CA SER A 286 -0.39 -2.54 -25.78
C SER A 286 -0.39 -4.07 -25.93
N ASP A 287 -1.26 -4.77 -25.19
CA ASP A 287 -1.54 -6.21 -25.37
C ASP A 287 -2.60 -6.45 -26.46
N THR A 288 -3.52 -5.51 -26.64
CA THR A 288 -4.51 -5.48 -27.73
C THR A 288 -4.31 -4.21 -28.58
N ALA A 289 -4.25 -4.38 -29.90
CA ALA A 289 -3.77 -3.35 -30.81
C ALA A 289 -4.44 -1.97 -30.61
N GLY A 290 -3.65 -0.99 -30.18
CA GLY A 290 -4.04 0.41 -30.06
C GLY A 290 -4.35 0.90 -28.63
N THR A 291 -4.29 0.04 -27.61
CA THR A 291 -4.52 0.45 -26.20
C THR A 291 -3.55 -0.20 -25.20
N PRO A 292 -2.91 0.56 -24.29
CA PRO A 292 -2.82 2.02 -24.30
C PRO A 292 -2.05 2.52 -25.52
N GLY A 293 -2.28 3.78 -25.90
CA GLY A 293 -1.53 4.43 -26.97
C GLY A 293 -0.04 4.63 -26.64
N PRO A 294 0.71 5.29 -27.55
CA PRO A 294 2.13 5.53 -27.34
C PRO A 294 2.35 6.53 -26.20
N GLY A 295 3.47 6.42 -25.49
CA GLY A 295 3.78 7.22 -24.30
C GLY A 295 5.26 7.21 -23.94
N CYS A 296 5.67 7.95 -22.91
CA CYS A 296 7.07 8.15 -22.55
C CYS A 296 7.36 7.95 -21.04
N VAL A 297 8.52 7.39 -20.72
CA VAL A 297 9.00 7.13 -19.34
C VAL A 297 10.52 7.31 -19.22
N VAL A 298 11.02 7.41 -17.98
CA VAL A 298 12.42 7.15 -17.63
C VAL A 298 12.57 5.65 -17.31
N PRO A 299 13.07 4.81 -18.25
CA PRO A 299 13.03 3.34 -18.13
C PRO A 299 13.98 2.78 -17.06
N SER A 300 14.88 3.61 -16.51
CA SER A 300 15.78 3.20 -15.42
C SER A 300 15.14 3.31 -14.03
N ILE A 301 13.89 3.79 -13.95
CA ILE A 301 13.08 3.79 -12.74
C ILE A 301 12.17 2.56 -12.78
N MET A 302 12.36 1.66 -11.82
CA MET A 302 11.56 0.43 -11.68
C MET A 302 10.07 0.79 -11.58
N PRO A 303 9.20 0.26 -12.46
CA PRO A 303 7.76 0.43 -12.33
C PRO A 303 7.22 -0.30 -11.10
N VAL A 304 6.19 0.28 -10.49
CA VAL A 304 5.44 -0.31 -9.38
C VAL A 304 3.98 -0.41 -9.81
N VAL A 305 3.51 -1.64 -10.02
CA VAL A 305 2.10 -1.92 -10.32
C VAL A 305 1.36 -2.10 -9.00
N THR A 306 0.24 -1.39 -8.83
CA THR A 306 -0.60 -1.52 -7.63
C THR A 306 -1.72 -2.52 -7.87
N ILE A 307 -2.01 -3.36 -6.87
CA ILE A 307 -3.27 -4.11 -6.75
C ILE A 307 -3.88 -3.73 -5.39
N ASP A 308 -5.17 -3.40 -5.36
CA ASP A 308 -5.87 -2.92 -4.17
C ASP A 308 -6.89 -3.91 -3.58
N ALA A 309 -7.52 -3.52 -2.48
CA ALA A 309 -8.49 -4.34 -1.75
C ALA A 309 -9.78 -4.67 -2.54
N THR A 310 -10.09 -3.99 -3.65
CA THR A 310 -11.26 -4.33 -4.48
C THR A 310 -11.05 -5.63 -5.27
N SER A 311 -9.81 -6.11 -5.36
CA SER A 311 -9.49 -7.47 -5.81
C SER A 311 -9.63 -8.55 -4.71
N GLY A 312 -10.29 -8.22 -3.59
CA GLY A 312 -10.79 -9.17 -2.60
C GLY A 312 -9.80 -10.23 -2.14
N ALA A 313 -10.19 -11.50 -2.25
CA ALA A 313 -9.38 -12.65 -1.91
C ALA A 313 -8.07 -12.69 -2.70
N ALA A 314 -8.09 -12.35 -4.00
CA ALA A 314 -6.90 -12.43 -4.85
C ALA A 314 -5.77 -11.51 -4.33
N ALA A 315 -6.08 -10.26 -3.96
CA ALA A 315 -5.11 -9.35 -3.36
C ALA A 315 -4.48 -9.92 -2.09
N VAL A 316 -5.29 -10.53 -1.21
CA VAL A 316 -4.82 -11.16 0.03
C VAL A 316 -3.92 -12.36 -0.25
N GLY A 317 -4.29 -13.19 -1.22
CA GLY A 317 -3.48 -14.33 -1.66
C GLY A 317 -2.11 -13.90 -2.17
N TYR A 318 -2.05 -12.85 -2.99
CA TYR A 318 -0.78 -12.30 -3.45
C TYR A 318 0.03 -11.67 -2.33
N ARG A 319 -0.59 -10.97 -1.38
CA ARG A 319 0.13 -10.43 -0.21
C ARG A 319 0.71 -11.55 0.65
N TRP A 320 -0.07 -12.60 0.92
CA TRP A 320 0.42 -13.78 1.63
C TRP A 320 1.60 -14.40 0.86
N ALA A 321 1.50 -14.50 -0.47
CA ALA A 321 2.55 -15.01 -1.33
C ALA A 321 3.85 -14.18 -1.23
N GLN A 322 3.74 -12.85 -1.25
CA GLN A 322 4.88 -11.93 -1.10
C GLN A 322 5.59 -12.09 0.25
N GLN A 323 4.85 -12.45 1.31
CA GLN A 323 5.37 -12.58 2.67
C GLN A 323 5.92 -13.98 2.99
N ASN A 324 5.40 -15.04 2.35
CA ASN A 324 5.66 -16.43 2.75
C ASN A 324 6.40 -17.27 1.70
N LEU A 325 6.37 -16.91 0.41
CA LEU A 325 7.08 -17.69 -0.63
C LEU A 325 8.58 -17.42 -0.64
N ALA A 326 9.33 -18.48 -0.95
CA ALA A 326 10.77 -18.40 -1.14
C ALA A 326 11.14 -17.45 -2.30
N GLY A 327 11.67 -16.28 -1.96
CA GLY A 327 12.27 -15.33 -2.91
C GLY A 327 11.65 -13.93 -2.95
N GLY A 328 10.61 -13.62 -2.16
CA GLY A 328 10.10 -12.25 -2.01
C GLY A 328 9.63 -11.60 -3.31
N TRP A 329 9.05 -12.40 -4.21
CA TRP A 329 8.65 -11.99 -5.56
C TRP A 329 7.65 -10.82 -5.54
N GLY A 330 7.83 -9.85 -6.42
CA GLY A 330 7.01 -8.63 -6.49
C GLY A 330 7.43 -7.54 -5.51
N GLN A 331 8.10 -7.86 -4.39
CA GLN A 331 8.60 -6.85 -3.43
C GLN A 331 10.13 -6.74 -3.47
N ASP A 332 10.85 -7.69 -2.86
CA ASP A 332 12.31 -7.68 -2.80
C ASP A 332 12.92 -8.06 -4.15
N LYS A 333 12.32 -9.06 -4.80
CA LYS A 333 12.72 -9.56 -6.11
C LYS A 333 11.68 -9.17 -7.15
N PRO A 334 12.01 -8.32 -8.14
CA PRO A 334 11.05 -7.89 -9.13
C PRO A 334 10.59 -9.06 -10.01
N LEU A 335 9.35 -8.95 -10.49
CA LEU A 335 8.77 -9.80 -11.52
C LEU A 335 9.15 -9.25 -12.91
N THR A 336 9.00 -10.04 -13.96
CA THR A 336 9.33 -9.65 -15.34
C THR A 336 8.12 -9.84 -16.25
N ARG A 337 7.61 -8.78 -16.89
CA ARG A 337 6.38 -8.85 -17.71
C ARG A 337 6.56 -9.79 -18.92
N ALA A 338 5.53 -10.58 -19.19
CA ALA A 338 5.50 -11.56 -20.27
C ALA A 338 4.13 -11.58 -20.96
N LYS A 339 4.05 -10.94 -22.14
CA LYS A 339 2.83 -10.71 -22.94
C LYS A 339 2.32 -11.95 -23.68
N SER A 340 3.13 -13.00 -23.82
CA SER A 340 2.79 -14.23 -24.57
C SER A 340 2.91 -15.49 -23.71
N GLY A 341 2.26 -16.59 -24.08
CA GLY A 341 2.27 -17.84 -23.30
C GLY A 341 1.60 -17.74 -21.92
N ILE A 342 0.69 -16.78 -21.74
CA ILE A 342 -0.08 -16.59 -20.48
C ILE A 342 -0.96 -17.82 -20.24
N ALA A 343 -1.72 -18.26 -21.26
CA ALA A 343 -2.58 -19.44 -21.19
C ALA A 343 -1.80 -20.71 -20.82
N ASP A 344 -0.62 -20.93 -21.43
CA ASP A 344 0.22 -22.09 -21.15
C ASP A 344 0.73 -22.08 -19.70
N ARG A 345 1.14 -20.91 -19.18
CA ARG A 345 1.57 -20.76 -17.78
C ARG A 345 0.43 -20.99 -16.81
N THR A 346 -0.76 -20.44 -17.06
CA THR A 346 -1.97 -20.73 -16.29
C THR A 346 -2.29 -22.22 -16.30
N ALA A 347 -2.22 -22.87 -17.47
CA ALA A 347 -2.50 -24.29 -17.61
C ALA A 347 -1.50 -25.16 -16.83
N ARG A 348 -0.20 -24.82 -16.80
CA ARG A 348 0.80 -25.57 -16.00
C ARG A 348 0.56 -25.43 -14.48
N THR A 349 0.17 -24.27 -13.99
CA THR A 349 -0.05 -24.07 -12.54
C THR A 349 -1.42 -24.61 -12.09
N CYS A 350 -2.49 -24.34 -12.82
CA CYS A 350 -3.85 -24.73 -12.41
C CYS A 350 -4.31 -26.10 -12.96
N GLY A 351 -3.67 -26.63 -13.99
CA GLY A 351 -4.02 -27.91 -14.64
C GLY A 351 -2.80 -28.77 -14.96
N GLY A 352 -1.72 -28.63 -14.18
CA GLY A 352 -0.47 -29.38 -14.32
C GLY A 352 -0.56 -30.82 -13.84
N SER A 353 0.56 -31.35 -13.32
CA SER A 353 0.63 -32.74 -12.84
C SER A 353 -0.38 -33.07 -11.74
N GLU A 354 -0.72 -32.08 -10.92
CA GLU A 354 -1.81 -32.12 -9.96
C GLU A 354 -2.81 -30.98 -10.30
N PRO A 355 -3.97 -31.29 -10.91
CA PRO A 355 -4.96 -30.26 -11.26
C PRO A 355 -5.59 -29.60 -10.02
N PHE A 356 -5.81 -28.29 -10.11
CA PHE A 356 -6.55 -27.52 -9.10
C PHE A 356 -7.99 -28.07 -8.98
N GLN A 357 -8.40 -28.39 -7.75
CA GLN A 357 -9.75 -28.91 -7.47
C GLN A 357 -10.61 -27.81 -6.86
N ALA A 358 -11.52 -27.26 -7.66
CA ALA A 358 -12.42 -26.21 -7.20
C ALA A 358 -13.26 -26.67 -5.99
N MET A 359 -13.38 -25.81 -4.98
CA MET A 359 -14.09 -26.02 -3.72
C MET A 359 -15.34 -25.12 -3.62
N PRO A 360 -16.38 -25.32 -4.46
CA PRO A 360 -17.53 -24.43 -4.55
C PRO A 360 -18.35 -24.31 -3.26
N ASP A 361 -18.27 -25.32 -2.38
CA ASP A 361 -18.92 -25.33 -1.06
C ASP A 361 -18.19 -24.43 -0.03
N VAL A 362 -16.98 -23.97 -0.34
CA VAL A 362 -16.14 -23.13 0.55
C VAL A 362 -15.87 -21.75 -0.07
N VAL A 363 -15.66 -21.70 -1.39
CA VAL A 363 -15.41 -20.46 -2.15
C VAL A 363 -16.42 -20.38 -3.29
N ALA A 364 -17.28 -19.36 -3.28
CA ALA A 364 -18.31 -19.20 -4.31
C ALA A 364 -17.69 -18.92 -5.69
N ASN A 365 -18.04 -19.73 -6.69
CA ASN A 365 -17.43 -19.71 -8.02
C ASN A 365 -15.89 -19.79 -7.96
N ASP A 366 -15.39 -20.77 -7.19
CA ASP A 366 -13.97 -20.96 -6.94
C ASP A 366 -13.11 -21.04 -8.21
N SER A 367 -11.96 -20.38 -8.17
CA SER A 367 -11.03 -20.23 -9.27
C SER A 367 -9.59 -20.20 -8.78
N CYS A 368 -8.67 -20.62 -9.65
CA CYS A 368 -7.25 -20.74 -9.35
C CYS A 368 -6.52 -19.40 -9.59
N GLY A 369 -6.37 -18.60 -8.52
CA GLY A 369 -5.48 -17.44 -8.51
C GLY A 369 -4.01 -17.91 -8.44
N THR A 370 -3.13 -17.37 -9.29
CA THR A 370 -1.72 -17.82 -9.38
C THR A 370 -0.73 -16.71 -9.05
N PHE A 371 0.31 -17.04 -8.27
CA PHE A 371 1.44 -16.14 -8.02
C PHE A 371 2.76 -16.91 -7.91
N PRO A 372 3.87 -16.48 -8.56
CA PRO A 372 3.99 -15.38 -9.53
C PRO A 372 2.99 -15.47 -10.69
N PHE A 373 2.44 -14.33 -11.11
CA PHE A 373 1.31 -14.31 -12.04
C PHE A 373 1.65 -15.00 -13.36
N ALA A 374 0.65 -15.63 -13.99
CA ALA A 374 0.75 -16.13 -15.35
C ALA A 374 1.02 -15.03 -16.42
N ALA A 375 1.03 -13.74 -16.05
CA ALA A 375 1.50 -12.62 -16.89
C ALA A 375 3.00 -12.27 -16.68
N THR A 376 3.76 -13.08 -15.94
CA THR A 376 5.19 -12.87 -15.62
C THR A 376 6.08 -14.06 -15.98
N HIS A 377 7.31 -13.83 -16.46
CA HIS A 377 8.24 -14.91 -16.87
C HIS A 377 8.55 -15.90 -15.74
N GLU A 378 8.39 -15.46 -14.49
CA GLU A 378 8.52 -16.24 -13.26
C GLU A 378 7.31 -17.16 -12.97
N GLY A 379 6.17 -16.94 -13.63
CA GLY A 379 4.93 -17.69 -13.43
C GLY A 379 4.83 -18.96 -14.28
N GLY A 380 3.89 -19.84 -13.90
CA GLY A 380 3.63 -21.08 -14.63
C GLY A 380 4.49 -22.27 -14.18
N THR A 381 4.90 -22.31 -12.91
CA THR A 381 5.42 -23.51 -12.23
C THR A 381 4.32 -24.59 -12.18
N ASP A 382 4.69 -25.87 -12.19
CA ASP A 382 3.71 -26.96 -12.04
C ASP A 382 2.99 -26.85 -10.68
N GLY A 383 1.67 -27.02 -10.69
CA GLY A 383 0.82 -26.84 -9.52
C GLY A 383 1.21 -27.69 -8.30
N ALA A 384 1.69 -28.92 -8.50
CA ALA A 384 2.16 -29.81 -7.42
C ALA A 384 3.39 -29.26 -6.65
N LEU A 385 4.08 -28.28 -7.25
CA LEU A 385 5.24 -27.60 -6.66
C LEU A 385 4.89 -26.26 -6.00
N CYS A 386 3.62 -25.85 -6.01
CA CYS A 386 3.16 -24.64 -5.34
C CYS A 386 2.61 -24.94 -3.94
N ALA A 387 2.54 -23.92 -3.09
CA ALA A 387 1.63 -23.94 -1.94
C ALA A 387 0.19 -23.81 -2.47
N GLU A 388 -0.79 -24.35 -1.75
CA GLU A 388 -2.21 -24.19 -2.07
C GLU A 388 -2.94 -23.61 -0.87
N ILE A 389 -3.70 -22.53 -1.07
CA ILE A 389 -4.33 -21.77 0.03
C ILE A 389 -5.80 -21.47 -0.25
N VAL A 390 -6.63 -21.63 0.78
CA VAL A 390 -8.03 -21.19 0.81
C VAL A 390 -8.10 -19.88 1.57
N LEU A 391 -8.79 -18.90 0.98
CA LEU A 391 -8.98 -17.57 1.54
C LEU A 391 -10.43 -17.39 1.93
N LYS A 392 -10.67 -17.29 3.24
CA LYS A 392 -12.01 -17.15 3.81
C LYS A 392 -12.18 -15.78 4.46
N ASP A 393 -13.12 -14.99 3.97
CA ASP A 393 -13.60 -13.82 4.69
C ASP A 393 -14.34 -14.28 5.96
N THR A 394 -13.94 -13.75 7.11
CA THR A 394 -14.57 -14.01 8.41
C THR A 394 -15.54 -12.91 8.82
N GLY A 395 -15.74 -11.88 7.98
CA GLY A 395 -16.40 -10.62 8.35
C GLY A 395 -15.50 -9.71 9.21
N GLY A 396 -14.41 -10.25 9.76
CA GLY A 396 -13.32 -9.52 10.41
C GLY A 396 -12.06 -9.44 9.54
N GLY A 397 -12.19 -9.60 8.22
CA GLY A 397 -11.07 -9.77 7.30
C GLY A 397 -10.75 -11.24 7.02
N TRP A 398 -9.53 -11.51 6.55
CA TRP A 398 -9.24 -12.74 5.83
C TRP A 398 -8.45 -13.76 6.64
N ALA A 399 -9.01 -14.96 6.80
CA ALA A 399 -8.29 -16.14 7.24
C ALA A 399 -7.66 -16.85 6.05
N VAL A 400 -6.36 -17.15 6.15
CA VAL A 400 -5.62 -17.99 5.19
C VAL A 400 -5.50 -19.40 5.76
N GLN A 401 -5.99 -20.40 5.03
CA GLN A 401 -5.80 -21.81 5.35
C GLN A 401 -4.95 -22.45 4.25
N GLN A 402 -3.77 -22.98 4.60
CA GLN A 402 -2.97 -23.78 3.67
C GLN A 402 -3.54 -25.21 3.56
N LEU A 403 -3.57 -25.76 2.36
CA LEU A 403 -3.88 -27.16 2.07
C LEU A 403 -2.58 -27.95 1.89
N GLY A 404 -2.58 -29.21 2.36
CA GLY A 404 -1.39 -30.08 2.32
C GLY A 404 -0.33 -29.74 3.38
N ASP A 405 0.87 -30.29 3.22
CA ASP A 405 1.99 -30.06 4.14
C ASP A 405 2.45 -28.59 4.12
N THR A 406 2.72 -28.06 5.30
CA THR A 406 3.04 -26.64 5.56
C THR A 406 4.48 -26.26 5.19
N ASP A 407 4.99 -26.76 4.06
CA ASP A 407 6.33 -26.44 3.59
C ASP A 407 6.39 -25.01 3.04
N LEU A 408 6.93 -24.09 3.84
CA LEU A 408 7.08 -22.68 3.49
C LEU A 408 8.20 -22.42 2.46
N GLY A 409 8.90 -23.47 2.00
CA GLY A 409 9.96 -23.36 0.98
C GLY A 409 9.48 -23.22 -0.47
N ARG A 410 8.16 -23.23 -0.74
CA ARG A 410 7.61 -23.20 -2.11
C ARG A 410 7.85 -21.85 -2.79
N SER A 411 7.98 -21.88 -4.13
CA SER A 411 8.30 -20.71 -4.97
C SER A 411 7.09 -20.08 -5.67
N CYS A 412 5.92 -20.70 -5.53
CA CYS A 412 4.64 -20.28 -6.09
C CYS A 412 3.47 -20.66 -5.17
N VAL A 413 2.31 -20.03 -5.39
CA VAL A 413 1.05 -20.37 -4.72
C VAL A 413 -0.10 -20.49 -5.73
N ARG A 414 -1.04 -21.39 -5.43
CA ARG A 414 -2.40 -21.47 -5.96
C ARG A 414 -3.35 -21.03 -4.87
N ALA A 415 -4.16 -20.01 -5.12
CA ALA A 415 -5.16 -19.54 -4.18
C ALA A 415 -6.56 -19.88 -4.70
N HIS A 416 -7.38 -20.51 -3.85
CA HIS A 416 -8.82 -20.64 -4.04
C HIS A 416 -9.46 -19.27 -3.80
N VAL A 417 -9.95 -18.64 -4.86
CA VAL A 417 -10.51 -17.28 -4.84
C VAL A 417 -11.78 -17.21 -5.70
N PRO A 418 -12.76 -16.35 -5.35
CA PRO A 418 -13.92 -16.12 -6.22
C PRO A 418 -13.46 -15.64 -7.60
N ALA A 419 -14.07 -16.17 -8.67
CA ALA A 419 -13.71 -15.80 -10.05
C ALA A 419 -13.81 -14.29 -10.35
N ALA A 420 -14.65 -13.55 -9.61
CA ALA A 420 -14.73 -12.09 -9.71
C ALA A 420 -13.47 -11.39 -9.17
N ASP A 421 -12.90 -11.88 -8.07
CA ASP A 421 -11.73 -11.32 -7.40
C ASP A 421 -10.46 -11.54 -8.24
N ASP A 422 -10.29 -12.74 -8.80
CA ASP A 422 -9.19 -13.04 -9.74
C ASP A 422 -9.32 -12.23 -11.05
N GLN A 423 -10.54 -12.02 -11.55
CA GLN A 423 -10.75 -11.15 -12.70
C GLN A 423 -10.45 -9.68 -12.39
N ALA A 424 -10.85 -9.17 -11.22
CA ALA A 424 -10.52 -7.82 -10.78
C ALA A 424 -9.00 -7.63 -10.66
N ALA A 425 -8.30 -8.58 -10.03
CA ALA A 425 -6.84 -8.59 -9.93
C ALA A 425 -6.14 -8.58 -11.30
N ARG A 426 -6.61 -9.39 -12.26
CA ARG A 426 -6.05 -9.44 -13.62
C ARG A 426 -6.27 -8.13 -14.37
N THR A 427 -7.43 -7.50 -14.19
CA THR A 427 -7.70 -6.16 -14.74
C THR A 427 -6.75 -5.14 -14.14
N GLN A 428 -6.63 -5.04 -12.81
CA GLN A 428 -5.71 -4.11 -12.15
C GLN A 428 -4.23 -4.34 -12.52
N LEU A 429 -3.80 -5.59 -12.70
CA LEU A 429 -2.45 -5.91 -13.19
C LEU A 429 -2.23 -5.41 -14.63
N SER A 430 -3.23 -5.55 -15.50
CA SER A 430 -3.20 -5.06 -16.89
C SER A 430 -3.21 -3.53 -16.96
N ASP A 431 -4.10 -2.89 -16.20
CA ASP A 431 -4.17 -1.43 -16.07
C ASP A 431 -2.90 -0.87 -15.44
N GLY A 432 -2.31 -1.59 -14.48
CA GLY A 432 -1.00 -1.30 -13.91
C GLY A 432 0.12 -1.35 -14.95
N PHE A 433 0.13 -2.34 -15.84
CA PHE A 433 1.07 -2.36 -16.98
C PHE A 433 0.87 -1.19 -17.93
N ALA A 434 -0.38 -0.77 -18.16
CA ALA A 434 -0.70 0.40 -18.98
C ALA A 434 -0.23 1.71 -18.32
N ASN A 435 -0.69 1.97 -17.10
CA ASN A 435 -0.43 3.17 -16.31
C ASN A 435 1.06 3.36 -15.98
N GLN A 436 1.78 2.26 -15.73
CA GLN A 436 3.23 2.29 -15.53
C GLN A 436 4.03 2.08 -16.82
N ARG A 437 3.38 1.94 -17.99
CA ARG A 437 4.04 1.60 -19.27
C ARG A 437 5.07 0.47 -19.15
N VAL A 438 4.74 -0.64 -18.50
CA VAL A 438 5.66 -1.79 -18.37
C VAL A 438 5.69 -2.52 -19.72
N VAL A 439 6.84 -2.68 -20.37
CA VAL A 439 6.92 -3.41 -21.67
C VAL A 439 7.29 -4.88 -21.50
N GLU A 440 7.28 -5.65 -22.60
CA GLU A 440 7.77 -7.05 -22.61
C GLU A 440 9.19 -7.14 -22.04
N ALA A 441 9.45 -8.16 -21.21
CA ALA A 441 10.70 -8.38 -20.50
C ALA A 441 11.14 -7.24 -19.56
N GLU A 442 10.32 -6.20 -19.33
CA GLU A 442 10.60 -5.18 -18.33
C GLU A 442 10.32 -5.73 -16.92
N LYS A 443 11.25 -5.44 -16.00
CA LYS A 443 11.12 -5.78 -14.59
C LYS A 443 10.19 -4.80 -13.89
N PHE A 444 9.38 -5.28 -12.96
CA PHE A 444 8.44 -4.47 -12.18
C PHE A 444 8.28 -5.00 -10.75
N LYS A 445 7.87 -4.12 -9.83
CA LYS A 445 7.37 -4.50 -8.51
C LYS A 445 5.84 -4.50 -8.50
N VAL A 446 5.25 -5.24 -7.56
CA VAL A 446 3.83 -5.22 -7.29
C VAL A 446 3.59 -4.82 -5.84
N GLU A 447 2.85 -3.74 -5.64
CA GLU A 447 2.44 -3.26 -4.33
C GLU A 447 0.99 -3.66 -4.08
N ILE A 448 0.73 -4.43 -3.01
CA ILE A 448 -0.62 -4.78 -2.60
C ILE A 448 -1.10 -3.79 -1.54
N THR A 449 -1.99 -2.87 -1.91
CA THR A 449 -2.57 -1.86 -1.02
C THR A 449 -3.91 -2.33 -0.46
N GLY A 450 -4.29 -1.84 0.72
CA GLY A 450 -5.59 -2.14 1.35
C GLY A 450 -5.81 -3.58 1.84
N ALA A 451 -5.07 -4.58 1.34
CA ALA A 451 -5.11 -5.98 1.78
C ALA A 451 -4.44 -6.20 3.15
N THR A 452 -4.56 -5.26 4.08
CA THR A 452 -4.23 -5.49 5.50
C THR A 452 -5.30 -6.37 6.11
N ALA A 453 -4.92 -7.25 7.05
CA ALA A 453 -5.88 -7.78 8.01
C ALA A 453 -6.67 -6.60 8.58
N GLN A 454 -8.00 -6.68 8.58
CA GLN A 454 -8.81 -5.58 9.08
C GLN A 454 -8.45 -5.29 10.55
N PRO A 455 -8.57 -4.04 11.01
CA PRO A 455 -8.37 -3.74 12.42
C PRO A 455 -9.31 -4.59 13.27
N GLN A 456 -8.74 -5.47 14.09
CA GLN A 456 -9.45 -6.42 14.94
C GLN A 456 -9.16 -6.15 16.42
N GLY A 457 -10.12 -6.51 17.28
CA GLY A 457 -9.95 -6.58 18.72
C GLY A 457 -8.67 -7.36 19.09
N ALA A 458 -7.93 -6.86 20.08
CA ALA A 458 -6.52 -7.18 20.25
C ALA A 458 -6.19 -8.69 20.36
N CYS A 459 -7.08 -9.49 20.97
CA CYS A 459 -6.92 -10.94 21.14
C CYS A 459 -7.27 -11.78 19.91
N LEU A 460 -8.01 -11.25 18.91
CA LEU A 460 -8.30 -11.96 17.66
C LEU A 460 -7.08 -11.99 16.74
N ARG A 461 -6.24 -10.95 16.81
CA ARG A 461 -5.04 -10.78 15.99
C ARG A 461 -3.99 -11.88 16.16
N THR A 462 -4.02 -12.64 17.26
CA THR A 462 -3.07 -13.73 17.51
C THR A 462 -3.70 -14.79 18.39
N GLN A 463 -3.84 -16.01 17.86
CA GLN A 463 -4.27 -17.18 18.59
C GLN A 463 -3.09 -17.74 19.42
N PRO A 464 -3.18 -17.87 20.76
CA PRO A 464 -2.09 -18.38 21.58
C PRO A 464 -1.86 -19.90 21.44
N ASP A 465 -0.62 -20.34 21.64
CA ASP A 465 -0.26 -21.76 21.59
C ASP A 465 -1.07 -22.63 22.56
N GLY A 466 -1.56 -23.77 22.06
CA GLY A 466 -2.41 -24.70 22.81
C GLY A 466 -3.87 -24.26 22.97
N SER A 467 -4.32 -23.22 22.25
CA SER A 467 -5.74 -22.87 22.17
C SER A 467 -6.44 -23.59 21.01
N LEU A 468 -7.74 -23.85 21.18
CA LEU A 468 -8.64 -24.40 20.17
C LEU A 468 -9.45 -23.26 19.54
N ARG A 469 -9.82 -23.39 18.25
CA ARG A 469 -10.75 -22.45 17.62
C ARG A 469 -12.15 -22.56 18.25
N ALA A 470 -12.83 -21.43 18.34
CA ALA A 470 -14.20 -21.32 18.84
C ALA A 470 -14.91 -20.14 18.13
N GLY A 471 -15.69 -20.47 17.11
CA GLY A 471 -16.35 -19.50 16.23
C GLY A 471 -15.34 -18.63 15.50
N ASP A 472 -15.52 -17.31 15.56
CA ASP A 472 -14.57 -16.33 15.01
C ASP A 472 -13.27 -16.21 15.84
N GLY A 473 -13.20 -16.83 17.02
CA GLY A 473 -12.12 -16.67 17.98
C GLY A 473 -11.53 -18.00 18.48
N TRP A 474 -11.12 -18.02 19.76
CA TRP A 474 -10.40 -19.15 20.34
C TRP A 474 -10.66 -19.32 21.84
N ILE A 475 -10.49 -20.55 22.34
CA ILE A 475 -10.55 -20.93 23.76
C ILE A 475 -9.25 -21.65 24.14
N ARG A 476 -8.70 -21.33 25.31
CA ARG A 476 -7.49 -21.92 25.87
C ARG A 476 -7.72 -22.29 27.33
N ASN A 477 -7.64 -23.58 27.63
CA ASN A 477 -7.67 -24.08 29.00
C ASN A 477 -6.26 -24.55 29.38
N THR A 478 -5.86 -24.34 30.62
CA THR A 478 -4.62 -24.86 31.17
C THR A 478 -4.91 -25.64 32.45
N THR A 479 -4.08 -26.63 32.73
CA THR A 479 -4.17 -27.46 33.93
C THR A 479 -2.91 -27.37 34.78
N ALA A 480 -3.05 -27.73 36.05
CA ALA A 480 -1.96 -27.95 36.98
C ALA A 480 -2.01 -29.39 37.49
N ALA A 481 -0.85 -30.03 37.64
CA ALA A 481 -0.76 -31.34 38.28
C ALA A 481 -1.09 -31.25 39.78
N VAL A 482 -1.67 -32.32 40.32
CA VAL A 482 -1.90 -32.54 41.75
C VAL A 482 -1.58 -34.00 42.10
N ASP A 483 -1.13 -34.23 43.33
CA ASP A 483 -0.73 -35.56 43.80
C ASP A 483 -1.91 -36.55 43.88
N HIS A 484 -3.14 -36.04 43.96
CA HIS A 484 -4.38 -36.82 44.10
C HIS A 484 -5.48 -36.33 43.15
N VAL A 485 -6.21 -37.23 42.49
CA VAL A 485 -7.47 -36.91 41.79
C VAL A 485 -8.58 -36.56 42.80
N ASN A 486 -8.61 -37.23 43.96
CA ASN A 486 -9.47 -36.91 45.10
C ASN A 486 -8.66 -37.10 46.40
N LYS A 487 -8.76 -36.16 47.36
CA LYS A 487 -8.04 -36.19 48.64
C LYS A 487 -8.61 -37.19 49.65
N THR A 488 -9.88 -37.57 49.51
CA THR A 488 -10.64 -38.29 50.55
C THR A 488 -11.24 -39.62 50.08
N THR A 489 -11.01 -40.02 48.82
CA THR A 489 -11.53 -41.27 48.24
C THR A 489 -10.41 -42.09 47.59
N THR A 490 -10.54 -43.42 47.67
CA THR A 490 -9.57 -44.38 47.09
C THR A 490 -10.04 -44.91 45.74
N PRO A 491 -9.15 -45.24 44.79
CA PRO A 491 -7.68 -45.26 44.92
C PRO A 491 -7.04 -43.88 44.78
N ASP A 492 -5.99 -43.65 45.56
CA ASP A 492 -5.10 -42.51 45.39
C ASP A 492 -4.33 -42.61 44.06
N GLY A 493 -4.16 -41.48 43.38
CA GLY A 493 -3.37 -41.38 42.16
C GLY A 493 -3.30 -39.95 41.67
N ALA A 494 -2.21 -39.58 41.00
CA ALA A 494 -1.97 -38.23 40.50
C ALA A 494 -3.04 -37.79 39.50
N GLY A 495 -3.43 -36.52 39.57
CA GLY A 495 -4.47 -35.92 38.74
C GLY A 495 -4.07 -34.57 38.14
N THR A 496 -4.98 -33.99 37.37
CA THR A 496 -4.86 -32.63 36.82
C THR A 496 -6.08 -31.81 37.22
N ARG A 497 -5.87 -30.61 37.77
CA ARG A 497 -6.92 -29.64 38.07
C ARG A 497 -6.90 -28.49 37.07
N ALA A 498 -8.05 -27.91 36.75
CA ALA A 498 -8.10 -26.72 35.90
C ALA A 498 -7.37 -25.55 36.58
N ALA A 499 -6.48 -24.86 35.87
CA ALA A 499 -5.64 -23.79 36.41
C ALA A 499 -6.04 -22.41 35.89
N MET A 500 -6.42 -22.31 34.62
CA MET A 500 -6.96 -21.09 34.01
C MET A 500 -7.73 -21.44 32.74
N ALA A 501 -8.79 -20.70 32.47
CA ALA A 501 -9.47 -20.73 31.19
C ALA A 501 -9.53 -19.32 30.59
N GLN A 502 -9.17 -19.18 29.33
CA GLN A 502 -9.17 -17.94 28.56
C GLN A 502 -9.96 -18.14 27.27
N ALA A 503 -10.69 -17.13 26.85
CA ALA A 503 -11.34 -17.08 25.56
C ALA A 503 -11.18 -15.71 24.92
N CYS A 504 -10.96 -15.69 23.62
CA CYS A 504 -11.20 -14.52 22.79
C CYS A 504 -12.44 -14.81 21.95
N LEU A 505 -13.52 -14.06 22.19
CA LEU A 505 -14.83 -14.30 21.61
C LEU A 505 -15.12 -13.23 20.55
N GLY A 506 -15.20 -13.63 19.28
CA GLY A 506 -15.69 -12.76 18.19
C GLY A 506 -17.21 -12.79 18.04
N LYS A 507 -17.76 -12.24 16.95
CA LYS A 507 -19.20 -12.04 16.78
C LYS A 507 -19.99 -13.34 16.67
N ASN A 508 -19.48 -14.30 15.90
CA ASN A 508 -20.04 -15.63 15.76
C ASN A 508 -19.44 -16.56 16.82
N LEU A 509 -20.32 -17.20 17.59
CA LEU A 509 -19.96 -18.12 18.67
C LEU A 509 -20.33 -19.55 18.29
N ASP A 510 -19.38 -20.47 18.46
CA ASP A 510 -19.66 -21.91 18.37
C ASP A 510 -20.55 -22.39 19.52
N THR A 511 -21.22 -23.52 19.29
CA THR A 511 -21.91 -24.26 20.35
C THR A 511 -20.89 -25.03 21.19
N GLY A 512 -20.92 -24.83 22.51
CA GLY A 512 -20.17 -25.63 23.47
C GLY A 512 -20.71 -27.06 23.61
N SER A 513 -20.28 -27.76 24.65
CA SER A 513 -20.78 -29.11 24.97
C SER A 513 -21.20 -29.21 26.44
N ASP A 514 -22.00 -30.24 26.77
CA ASP A 514 -22.50 -30.41 28.14
C ASP A 514 -21.44 -30.98 29.09
N ALA A 515 -21.45 -30.54 30.35
CA ALA A 515 -20.48 -30.99 31.34
C ALA A 515 -20.72 -32.46 31.77
N SER A 516 -19.73 -33.32 31.60
CA SER A 516 -19.78 -34.74 31.96
C SER A 516 -18.42 -35.23 32.49
N GLY A 517 -18.25 -36.54 32.69
CA GLY A 517 -17.00 -37.16 33.16
C GLY A 517 -16.80 -37.18 34.68
N ASP A 518 -15.66 -37.71 35.13
CA ASP A 518 -15.24 -37.69 36.55
C ASP A 518 -14.01 -36.78 36.66
N ILE A 519 -14.22 -35.55 37.11
CA ILE A 519 -13.19 -34.51 37.18
C ILE A 519 -12.47 -34.54 38.53
N THR A 520 -11.24 -34.04 38.58
CA THR A 520 -10.48 -33.89 39.82
C THR A 520 -11.30 -33.17 40.90
N GLY A 521 -11.38 -33.78 42.09
CA GLY A 521 -12.17 -33.34 43.24
C GLY A 521 -13.67 -33.63 43.18
N TRP A 522 -14.17 -34.32 42.14
CA TRP A 522 -15.62 -34.56 42.01
C TRP A 522 -16.17 -35.49 43.08
N GLN A 523 -15.42 -36.52 43.48
CA GLN A 523 -15.86 -37.46 44.52
C GLN A 523 -15.73 -36.86 45.92
N ASP A 524 -14.66 -36.09 46.16
CA ASP A 524 -14.50 -35.26 47.37
C ASP A 524 -15.72 -34.32 47.55
N ALA A 525 -16.12 -33.62 46.48
CA ALA A 525 -17.27 -32.72 46.51
C ALA A 525 -18.59 -33.44 46.82
N GLN A 526 -18.79 -34.65 46.27
CA GLN A 526 -19.95 -35.49 46.59
C GLN A 526 -19.97 -35.91 48.07
N LEU A 527 -18.83 -36.35 48.62
CA LEU A 527 -18.71 -36.74 50.02
C LEU A 527 -18.96 -35.57 50.98
N PHE A 528 -18.43 -34.39 50.65
CA PHE A 528 -18.67 -33.16 51.40
C PHE A 528 -20.15 -32.77 51.36
N ARG A 529 -20.79 -32.79 50.18
CA ARG A 529 -22.23 -32.56 50.04
C ARG A 529 -23.02 -33.53 50.92
N ASP A 530 -22.78 -34.83 50.80
CA ASP A 530 -23.62 -35.82 51.48
C ASP A 530 -23.48 -35.76 53.01
N THR A 531 -22.33 -35.30 53.50
CA THR A 531 -22.06 -35.08 54.92
C THR A 531 -22.73 -33.80 55.45
N TYR A 532 -22.56 -32.66 54.78
CA TYR A 532 -22.95 -31.34 55.32
C TYR A 532 -24.24 -30.74 54.73
N SER A 533 -24.70 -31.25 53.59
CA SER A 533 -25.87 -30.72 52.86
C SER A 533 -26.47 -31.79 51.92
N PRO A 534 -26.98 -32.91 52.46
CA PRO A 534 -27.54 -33.98 51.65
C PRO A 534 -28.69 -33.49 50.77
N LYS A 535 -28.84 -34.10 49.58
CA LYS A 535 -29.85 -33.80 48.54
C LYS A 535 -29.70 -32.46 47.81
N THR A 536 -28.67 -31.65 48.07
CA THR A 536 -28.45 -30.41 47.30
C THR A 536 -27.59 -30.62 46.05
N GLY A 537 -27.85 -29.87 44.98
CA GLY A 537 -27.18 -30.06 43.69
C GLY A 537 -25.71 -29.63 43.68
N LEU A 538 -24.84 -30.50 43.17
CA LEU A 538 -23.50 -30.14 42.69
C LEU A 538 -23.54 -30.02 41.17
N ALA A 539 -22.62 -29.25 40.62
CA ALA A 539 -22.41 -29.11 39.19
C ALA A 539 -20.92 -29.21 38.85
N ARG A 540 -20.64 -29.64 37.61
CA ARG A 540 -19.35 -29.44 36.99
C ARG A 540 -19.39 -28.05 36.36
N CYS A 541 -18.91 -27.05 37.09
CA CYS A 541 -18.92 -25.67 36.61
C CYS A 541 -17.96 -25.54 35.44
N HIS A 542 -18.45 -25.02 34.33
CA HIS A 542 -17.61 -24.55 33.22
C HIS A 542 -16.87 -23.29 33.64
N LEU A 543 -15.60 -23.15 33.24
CA LEU A 543 -14.84 -21.90 33.37
C LEU A 543 -15.15 -20.96 32.19
N ILE A 544 -15.08 -21.45 30.96
CA ILE A 544 -15.75 -20.86 29.79
C ILE A 544 -17.09 -21.60 29.59
N PRO A 545 -18.26 -20.95 29.69
CA PRO A 545 -19.55 -21.64 29.61
C PRO A 545 -19.85 -22.16 28.20
N ASN A 546 -20.65 -23.23 28.12
CA ASN A 546 -21.04 -23.83 26.84
C ASN A 546 -21.78 -22.87 25.89
N ILE A 547 -22.52 -21.88 26.43
CA ILE A 547 -23.19 -20.83 25.67
C ILE A 547 -22.24 -19.84 24.96
N LEU A 548 -20.95 -19.84 25.33
CA LEU A 548 -19.86 -19.08 24.72
C LEU A 548 -18.85 -20.00 23.99
N GLY A 549 -19.23 -21.25 23.68
CA GLY A 549 -18.39 -22.22 22.96
C GLY A 549 -17.57 -23.18 23.83
N GLY A 550 -17.60 -23.01 25.16
CA GLY A 550 -16.87 -23.84 26.11
C GLY A 550 -17.21 -25.34 26.01
N LYS A 551 -16.19 -26.19 26.08
CA LYS A 551 -16.33 -27.65 26.05
C LYS A 551 -16.35 -28.22 27.46
N GLY A 552 -17.03 -29.34 27.66
CA GLY A 552 -17.21 -29.98 28.97
C GLY A 552 -17.35 -31.50 28.93
N GLN A 553 -17.12 -32.16 27.79
CA GLN A 553 -17.20 -33.62 27.71
C GLN A 553 -15.83 -34.28 27.94
N VAL A 554 -15.82 -35.61 28.02
CA VAL A 554 -14.56 -36.38 28.05
C VAL A 554 -13.99 -36.50 26.63
N VAL A 555 -14.88 -36.68 25.64
CA VAL A 555 -14.51 -36.95 24.23
C VAL A 555 -13.95 -35.73 23.48
N ASP A 556 -14.15 -34.52 24.00
CA ASP A 556 -13.66 -33.27 23.42
C ASP A 556 -12.56 -32.60 24.27
N GLY A 557 -12.02 -33.32 25.27
CA GLY A 557 -11.02 -32.78 26.22
C GLY A 557 -11.57 -31.70 27.15
N GLY A 558 -12.89 -31.46 27.17
CA GLY A 558 -13.52 -30.39 27.95
C GLY A 558 -13.39 -30.51 29.47
N GLN A 559 -12.84 -31.61 30.00
CA GLN A 559 -12.59 -31.77 31.44
C GLN A 559 -11.68 -30.67 32.02
N ASP A 560 -10.71 -30.18 31.22
CA ASP A 560 -9.79 -29.10 31.61
C ASP A 560 -10.47 -27.73 31.81
N ASN A 561 -11.72 -27.60 31.35
CA ASN A 561 -12.57 -26.42 31.49
C ASN A 561 -13.56 -26.55 32.68
N LEU A 562 -13.45 -27.59 33.50
CA LEU A 562 -14.43 -27.91 34.54
C LEU A 562 -13.83 -27.90 35.95
N VAL A 563 -14.63 -27.45 36.92
CA VAL A 563 -14.34 -27.57 38.35
C VAL A 563 -15.56 -28.07 39.14
N PRO A 564 -15.39 -28.85 40.22
CA PRO A 564 -16.49 -29.21 41.12
C PRO A 564 -17.04 -27.97 41.83
N CYS A 565 -18.37 -27.79 41.80
CA CYS A 565 -19.00 -26.62 42.40
C CYS A 565 -20.43 -26.87 42.90
N TRP A 566 -20.96 -25.91 43.66
CA TRP A 566 -22.38 -25.87 43.99
C TRP A 566 -23.23 -25.44 42.79
N GLN A 567 -24.30 -26.21 42.50
CA GLN A 567 -25.29 -25.83 41.49
C GLN A 567 -26.01 -24.52 41.89
N SER A 568 -26.42 -24.40 43.16
CA SER A 568 -26.97 -23.17 43.72
C SER A 568 -25.92 -22.53 44.63
N GLY A 569 -25.33 -21.43 44.17
CA GLY A 569 -24.02 -20.96 44.62
C GLY A 569 -23.22 -20.49 43.41
N MET A 570 -21.97 -20.96 43.30
CA MET A 570 -21.03 -20.57 42.24
C MET A 570 -21.58 -20.70 40.82
N ASN A 571 -22.34 -21.76 40.51
CA ASN A 571 -22.92 -21.95 39.17
C ASN A 571 -24.07 -20.95 38.87
N THR A 572 -25.25 -21.14 39.48
CA THR A 572 -26.49 -20.42 39.11
C THR A 572 -27.12 -19.58 40.24
N GLY A 573 -26.33 -19.09 41.21
CA GLY A 573 -26.75 -18.10 42.21
C GLY A 573 -26.80 -16.64 41.69
N THR A 574 -26.79 -15.65 42.58
CA THR A 574 -26.76 -14.22 42.22
C THR A 574 -26.04 -13.37 43.29
N PRO A 575 -24.83 -12.83 43.06
CA PRO A 575 -23.98 -13.08 41.89
C PRO A 575 -23.47 -14.53 41.87
N SER A 576 -23.24 -15.03 40.66
CA SER A 576 -22.64 -16.33 40.35
C SER A 576 -21.96 -16.23 38.99
N MET A 577 -21.27 -17.28 38.56
CA MET A 577 -20.66 -17.32 37.22
C MET A 577 -21.72 -16.98 36.17
N ARG A 578 -22.91 -17.59 36.27
CA ARG A 578 -24.04 -17.32 35.39
C ARG A 578 -24.43 -15.85 35.26
N THR A 579 -24.23 -15.03 36.29
CA THR A 579 -24.52 -13.59 36.26
C THR A 579 -23.65 -12.86 35.24
N PHE A 580 -22.35 -13.20 35.19
CA PHE A 580 -21.37 -12.57 34.31
C PHE A 580 -21.32 -13.22 32.93
N GLU A 581 -21.55 -14.52 32.84
CA GLU A 581 -21.74 -15.25 31.57
C GLU A 581 -22.88 -14.67 30.74
N LEU A 582 -24.01 -14.33 31.37
CA LEU A 582 -25.16 -13.71 30.69
C LEU A 582 -24.81 -12.32 30.15
N ALA A 583 -24.00 -11.54 30.86
CA ALA A 583 -23.53 -10.24 30.36
C ALA A 583 -22.62 -10.41 29.13
N ALA A 584 -21.70 -11.38 29.16
CA ALA A 584 -20.84 -11.74 28.02
C ALA A 584 -21.66 -12.24 26.81
N GLN A 585 -22.62 -13.13 27.04
CA GLN A 585 -23.52 -13.64 26.01
C GLN A 585 -24.33 -12.52 25.35
N LYS A 586 -24.90 -11.63 26.16
CA LYS A 586 -25.69 -10.50 25.69
C LYS A 586 -24.86 -9.53 24.85
N LEU A 587 -23.64 -9.19 25.28
CA LEU A 587 -22.75 -8.34 24.48
C LEU A 587 -22.50 -8.96 23.10
N VAL A 588 -22.06 -10.21 23.05
CA VAL A 588 -21.63 -10.82 21.78
C VAL A 588 -22.83 -11.06 20.85
N LYS A 589 -23.90 -11.71 21.36
CA LYS A 589 -25.04 -12.16 20.54
C LYS A 589 -26.11 -11.09 20.31
N GLU A 590 -26.35 -10.19 21.25
CA GLU A 590 -27.51 -9.28 21.23
C GLU A 590 -27.14 -7.80 21.02
N ASP A 591 -25.93 -7.35 21.37
CA ASP A 591 -25.54 -5.94 21.16
C ASP A 591 -25.26 -5.66 19.67
N PRO A 592 -26.04 -4.76 19.01
CA PRO A 592 -25.78 -4.37 17.63
C PRO A 592 -24.49 -3.55 17.48
N ASN A 593 -23.97 -2.98 18.57
CA ASN A 593 -22.72 -2.21 18.56
C ASN A 593 -21.48 -3.09 18.69
N PHE A 594 -21.61 -4.39 18.99
CA PHE A 594 -20.49 -5.34 18.97
C PHE A 594 -20.35 -5.87 17.53
N GLN A 595 -19.33 -5.40 16.81
CA GLN A 595 -19.13 -5.64 15.37
C GLN A 595 -18.35 -6.93 15.09
N ALA A 596 -18.26 -7.34 13.82
CA ALA A 596 -17.57 -8.55 13.39
C ALA A 596 -16.05 -8.55 13.73
N ASN A 597 -15.42 -7.37 13.75
CA ASN A 597 -14.02 -7.19 14.12
C ASN A 597 -13.78 -7.00 15.63
N ASP A 598 -14.84 -6.86 16.44
CA ASP A 598 -14.69 -6.67 17.88
C ASP A 598 -14.49 -8.02 18.59
N ALA A 599 -13.81 -7.96 19.73
CA ALA A 599 -13.52 -9.13 20.56
C ALA A 599 -13.96 -8.91 22.01
N LEU A 600 -14.42 -9.98 22.67
CA LEU A 600 -14.53 -10.05 24.11
C LEU A 600 -13.44 -10.99 24.63
N PHE A 601 -12.40 -10.43 25.25
CA PHE A 601 -11.40 -11.22 25.96
C PHE A 601 -11.95 -11.56 27.35
N TYR A 602 -12.19 -12.84 27.60
CA TYR A 602 -12.84 -13.37 28.79
C TYR A 602 -11.90 -14.37 29.48
N GLN A 603 -11.69 -14.23 30.79
CA GLN A 603 -10.80 -15.11 31.55
C GLN A 603 -11.42 -15.50 32.88
N VAL A 604 -11.22 -16.77 33.26
CA VAL A 604 -11.57 -17.32 34.57
C VAL A 604 -10.39 -18.09 35.14
N THR A 605 -10.05 -17.80 36.40
CA THR A 605 -8.96 -18.42 37.13
C THR A 605 -9.52 -19.00 38.44
N PRO A 606 -9.56 -20.35 38.60
CA PRO A 606 -9.90 -20.96 39.87
C PRO A 606 -8.85 -20.65 40.94
N GLU A 607 -9.31 -20.29 42.13
CA GLU A 607 -8.45 -20.11 43.30
C GLU A 607 -8.51 -21.38 44.17
N TYR A 608 -7.34 -21.87 44.55
CA TYR A 608 -7.17 -23.07 45.37
C TYR A 608 -6.55 -22.70 46.71
N GLN A 609 -6.92 -23.41 47.77
CA GLN A 609 -6.41 -23.13 49.13
C GLN A 609 -4.90 -23.38 49.22
N ASP A 610 -4.41 -24.45 48.57
CA ASP A 610 -2.98 -24.74 48.47
C ASP A 610 -2.62 -25.56 47.21
N ALA A 611 -1.37 -26.03 47.14
CA ALA A 611 -0.85 -26.83 46.03
C ALA A 611 -1.51 -28.22 45.90
N THR A 612 -2.09 -28.75 46.99
CA THR A 612 -2.70 -30.08 47.04
C THR A 612 -4.21 -30.07 46.74
N SER A 613 -4.90 -28.92 46.89
CA SER A 613 -6.35 -28.79 46.69
C SER A 613 -6.84 -29.36 45.36
N THR A 614 -7.86 -30.21 45.39
CA THR A 614 -8.50 -30.76 44.19
C THR A 614 -9.69 -29.90 43.76
N ILE A 615 -10.33 -29.21 44.70
CA ILE A 615 -11.49 -28.33 44.49
C ILE A 615 -11.10 -26.87 44.78
N PRO A 616 -11.51 -25.89 43.95
CA PRO A 616 -11.23 -24.48 44.22
C PRO A 616 -12.15 -23.90 45.30
N VAL A 617 -11.62 -22.97 46.10
CA VAL A 617 -12.39 -22.18 47.09
C VAL A 617 -13.26 -21.11 46.43
N GLY A 618 -12.97 -20.75 45.18
CA GLY A 618 -13.72 -19.81 44.37
C GLY A 618 -13.12 -19.64 42.98
N VAL A 619 -13.69 -18.75 42.18
CA VAL A 619 -13.13 -18.36 40.87
C VAL A 619 -13.04 -16.84 40.78
N THR A 620 -11.96 -16.36 40.18
CA THR A 620 -11.81 -14.96 39.73
C THR A 620 -12.14 -14.89 38.25
N MET A 621 -13.01 -13.95 37.86
CA MET A 621 -13.45 -13.74 36.48
C MET A 621 -13.17 -12.31 36.02
N THR A 622 -12.80 -12.13 34.75
CA THR A 622 -12.66 -10.83 34.08
C THR A 622 -13.20 -10.90 32.66
N ALA A 623 -13.71 -9.78 32.13
CA ALA A 623 -14.01 -9.68 30.70
C ALA A 623 -13.78 -8.25 30.16
N THR A 624 -13.04 -8.14 29.06
CA THR A 624 -12.68 -6.87 28.39
C THR A 624 -13.16 -6.87 26.95
N VAL A 625 -13.98 -5.89 26.59
CA VAL A 625 -14.31 -5.58 25.20
C VAL A 625 -13.11 -4.92 24.56
N GLN A 626 -12.63 -5.46 23.45
CA GLN A 626 -11.51 -4.95 22.66
C GLN A 626 -12.03 -4.65 21.26
N ARG A 627 -11.96 -3.38 20.85
CA ARG A 627 -12.57 -2.91 19.61
C ARG A 627 -11.61 -2.99 18.43
N ALA A 628 -12.18 -3.04 17.23
CA ALA A 628 -11.48 -2.90 15.95
C ALA A 628 -10.52 -1.70 15.90
N ASP A 629 -10.95 -0.55 16.44
CA ASP A 629 -10.18 0.71 16.47
C ASP A 629 -9.01 0.72 17.47
N GLY A 630 -8.79 -0.38 18.20
CA GLY A 630 -7.75 -0.51 19.22
C GLY A 630 -8.14 -0.01 20.61
N THR A 631 -9.35 0.53 20.80
CA THR A 631 -9.86 0.86 22.13
C THR A 631 -10.20 -0.41 22.93
N SER A 632 -10.22 -0.30 24.25
CA SER A 632 -10.57 -1.42 25.13
C SER A 632 -11.25 -0.93 26.40
N GLN A 633 -12.27 -1.65 26.85
CA GLN A 633 -13.07 -1.31 28.05
C GLN A 633 -13.53 -2.58 28.78
N PRO A 634 -13.54 -2.61 30.12
CA PRO A 634 -14.08 -3.76 30.85
C PRO A 634 -15.59 -3.88 30.61
N LEU A 635 -16.05 -5.10 30.28
CA LEU A 635 -17.47 -5.44 30.34
C LEU A 635 -17.90 -5.63 31.80
N PHE A 636 -17.04 -6.26 32.59
CA PHE A 636 -17.06 -6.27 34.04
C PHE A 636 -15.61 -6.29 34.55
N PRO A 637 -15.33 -5.70 35.73
CA PRO A 637 -13.99 -5.71 36.34
C PRO A 637 -13.61 -7.11 36.81
N GLU A 638 -12.48 -7.23 37.52
CA GLU A 638 -12.19 -8.45 38.28
C GLU A 638 -13.28 -8.69 39.33
N VAL A 639 -13.90 -9.87 39.28
CA VAL A 639 -14.96 -10.30 40.19
C VAL A 639 -14.63 -11.68 40.76
N TYR A 640 -14.81 -11.83 42.07
CA TYR A 640 -14.56 -13.09 42.78
C TYR A 640 -15.87 -13.76 43.17
N ILE A 641 -15.95 -15.07 42.98
CA ILE A 641 -17.15 -15.87 43.23
C ILE A 641 -16.77 -17.08 44.07
N THR A 642 -17.23 -17.10 45.32
CA THR A 642 -16.95 -18.17 46.27
C THR A 642 -17.63 -19.48 45.88
N ASN A 643 -16.94 -20.61 46.07
CA ASN A 643 -17.48 -21.94 45.86
C ASN A 643 -18.35 -22.43 47.05
N THR A 644 -19.24 -21.55 47.51
CA THR A 644 -20.12 -21.74 48.68
C THR A 644 -21.54 -22.10 48.26
N LYS A 645 -22.30 -22.71 49.19
CA LYS A 645 -23.70 -23.06 48.96
C LYS A 645 -24.57 -21.80 49.04
N GLY A 646 -24.86 -21.21 47.89
CA GLY A 646 -25.37 -19.85 47.80
C GLY A 646 -24.37 -18.81 48.32
N ASN A 647 -24.82 -17.58 48.52
CA ASN A 647 -24.00 -16.45 48.98
C ASN A 647 -23.84 -16.43 50.51
N THR A 648 -23.93 -17.57 51.19
CA THR A 648 -23.95 -17.60 52.66
C THR A 648 -22.57 -17.44 53.28
N GLY A 649 -21.49 -17.54 52.50
CA GLY A 649 -20.12 -17.64 53.00
C GLY A 649 -19.83 -18.97 53.72
N THR A 650 -20.79 -19.88 53.78
CA THR A 650 -20.68 -21.18 54.47
C THR A 650 -20.68 -22.33 53.48
N LEU A 651 -20.16 -23.49 53.93
CA LEU A 651 -20.08 -24.72 53.13
C LEU A 651 -19.33 -24.49 51.81
N ASN A 652 -18.12 -23.93 51.89
CA ASN A 652 -17.20 -23.89 50.76
C ASN A 652 -16.75 -25.31 50.40
N LEU A 653 -16.69 -25.65 49.11
CA LEU A 653 -16.23 -26.97 48.63
C LEU A 653 -14.70 -27.07 48.48
N GLY A 654 -13.96 -25.95 48.48
CA GLY A 654 -12.49 -25.97 48.39
C GLY A 654 -11.85 -26.73 49.55
N ASN A 655 -10.78 -27.49 49.26
CA ASN A 655 -10.25 -28.53 50.15
C ASN A 655 -8.73 -28.65 50.25
#